data_AF-J2HLA8-F1
#
_entry.id   AF-J2HLA8-F1
#
_cell.length_a   1.000
_cell.length_b   1.000
_cell.length_c   1.000
_cell.angle_alpha   90.00
_cell.angle_beta   90.00
_cell.angle_gamma   90.00
#
_symmetry.space_group_name_H-M   'P 1'
#
loop_
_entity.id
_entity.type
_entity.pdbx_description
1 polymer ?
#
loop_
_entity_poly.entity_id
_entity_poly.type
_entity_poly.pdbx_seq_one_letter_code
_entity_poly.pdbx_strand_id
1 'polypeptide(L)'
;MISKHIMLAATALVAITMCSPAVARDIQSTGAQGNPATTNEGDKAKDDDATLVDTVIVKGIRGSLDAATKKKKDSAQIVESIVSEDVGKLPDNNVPEALSRVTGVQIERIHGEGTNITIRGIQGISTTINGNSNSVGEGRSANLADIPAELLKSVQVYKTRTADQVEGGIAGTVNVELRRPLDLKNGWTLAGSVKNVYGSTGDTKSPYASLLVANRFDTGIGEMGFLINASYTKNRYEEDFVESESPARFFGTTLASLPASQQDIIAPYAVNYGVERGTITRPSINVAGQWRANEHLDFVVEGSYFGSSEKRARDRLHTTVRQDGHTVSNVVLADDHRTVQSLTLSRAAGVDASAQSYYEDVDSDNYTTNLEAHWHNDRLQINSSAQYNWSSTNYYGILSLAHLLDSTGKPISTVNVDLNSKNVPGRGPYVSFPTTDLSNVNNYQIFQVHDEQTYAKSHEFVFSSDATYRLSEDGFFRSLMVGVRYNDRHTTRDYGYRDAFPTSGLSNFVSGVGVEASKLEVGGFSPTWYHLSGKDLMANAAGFRAAAGWTTVKPSNNLGQSYVDDEKSLAAFGNLNYAINSRFPIDGVAGVRVVRTKGSVNSARYTLDANWNETITEATGGGKYVDVLPSINAVIHFTPKVQLRLAYTYNVQRPNFLDLSTWQTIETVTHNIFSGNPDLKPNRSTNYDASLEYYFGRGGIVSLGAFLKKPDGYMYYTPEDEVINGETWHVFKNRNAGPGEFQGYEANASGFFDFLPGKWRNFGASANFTYMAKYEIAYPFEGDQKLIPGVYDADSTSRYTYNLALYYDTPQFSARVAYNYRARYKVFVWQEYPEYSPYNDATSRLDAAVNWTPIKQLTLSLEGSNLLKENNNVYWGENRILPLGARVQARTLQVSARFRY
;
A
#
# COMPACT_ATOMS: atom_id res chain seq x y z
N MET A 1 -42.70 13.79 7.01
CA MET A 1 -41.86 14.75 6.28
C MET A 1 -41.81 16.05 7.06
N ILE A 2 -40.69 16.33 7.74
CA ILE A 2 -40.16 17.63 8.18
C ILE A 2 -38.93 17.31 9.07
N SER A 3 -37.82 18.02 8.80
CA SER A 3 -36.61 18.19 9.63
C SER A 3 -35.54 17.07 9.68
N LYS A 4 -34.41 17.29 8.96
CA LYS A 4 -33.09 16.67 9.22
C LYS A 4 -31.87 17.42 8.63
N HIS A 5 -31.92 18.75 8.48
CA HIS A 5 -30.82 19.54 7.86
C HIS A 5 -30.32 20.76 8.65
N ILE A 6 -30.36 20.72 9.99
CA ILE A 6 -29.70 21.75 10.83
C ILE A 6 -28.94 21.08 11.98
N MET A 7 -27.86 20.37 11.65
CA MET A 7 -26.94 19.84 12.67
C MET A 7 -25.47 19.77 12.21
N LEU A 8 -25.05 20.63 11.27
CA LEU A 8 -23.64 20.77 10.85
C LEU A 8 -23.05 22.19 11.01
N ALA A 9 -23.84 23.16 11.49
CA ALA A 9 -23.36 24.53 11.73
C ALA A 9 -23.23 24.93 13.21
N ALA A 10 -23.55 24.02 14.14
CA ALA A 10 -23.64 24.34 15.58
C ALA A 10 -22.37 23.98 16.39
N THR A 11 -21.46 23.16 15.86
CA THR A 11 -20.25 22.73 16.60
C THR A 11 -19.06 23.68 16.43
N ALA A 12 -19.06 24.53 15.38
CA ALA A 12 -17.99 25.51 15.15
C ALA A 12 -18.15 26.81 15.96
N LEU A 13 -19.35 27.11 16.49
CA LEU A 13 -19.63 28.36 17.21
C LEU A 13 -19.45 28.28 18.74
N VAL A 14 -19.27 27.08 19.30
CA VAL A 14 -19.17 26.88 20.76
C VAL A 14 -17.72 26.91 21.26
N ALA A 15 -16.71 26.77 20.39
CA ALA A 15 -15.30 26.86 20.77
C ALA A 15 -14.77 28.32 20.89
N ILE A 16 -15.52 29.33 20.44
CA ILE A 16 -15.08 30.74 20.43
C ILE A 16 -15.64 31.54 21.63
N THR A 17 -16.50 30.97 22.48
CA THR A 17 -17.20 31.72 23.54
C THR A 17 -16.70 31.52 24.98
N MET A 18 -15.57 30.83 25.21
CA MET A 18 -14.93 30.76 26.54
C MET A 18 -13.69 31.64 26.69
N CYS A 19 -13.83 32.93 26.39
CA CYS A 19 -12.93 33.97 26.90
C CYS A 19 -13.79 35.17 27.32
N SER A 20 -14.21 35.20 28.58
CA SER A 20 -14.83 36.40 29.16
C SER A 20 -13.73 37.38 29.63
N PRO A 21 -13.89 38.70 29.42
CA PRO A 21 -12.90 39.70 29.76
C PRO A 21 -13.08 40.19 31.20
N ALA A 22 -11.98 40.45 31.91
CA ALA A 22 -12.02 41.18 33.18
C ALA A 22 -10.76 42.01 33.43
N VAL A 23 -10.95 43.32 33.20
CA VAL A 23 -10.39 44.48 33.92
C VAL A 23 -8.92 44.84 33.68
N ALA A 24 -8.74 45.83 32.79
CA ALA A 24 -7.61 46.74 32.80
C ALA A 24 -7.76 47.79 33.92
N ARG A 25 -6.63 48.16 34.55
CA ARG A 25 -6.46 49.42 35.28
C ARG A 25 -5.24 50.14 34.72
N ASP A 26 -5.46 51.39 34.32
CA ASP A 26 -4.48 52.37 33.85
C ASP A 26 -3.33 52.58 34.85
N ILE A 27 -2.10 52.72 34.33
CA ILE A 27 -1.12 53.70 34.82
C ILE A 27 -0.37 54.33 33.63
N GLN A 28 -0.45 55.65 33.58
CA GLN A 28 0.22 56.57 32.64
C GLN A 28 1.75 56.45 32.66
N SER A 29 2.39 56.47 31.50
CA SER A 29 3.83 56.71 31.37
C SER A 29 4.12 58.21 31.21
N THR A 30 4.78 58.81 32.19
CA THR A 30 5.51 60.08 32.04
C THR A 30 6.92 59.79 31.53
N GLY A 31 7.34 60.49 30.47
CA GLY A 31 8.70 60.41 29.92
C GLY A 31 9.74 61.25 30.68
N ALA A 32 11.01 60.99 30.39
CA ALA A 32 12.10 61.98 30.39
C ALA A 32 13.36 61.42 29.70
N GLN A 33 14.01 62.31 28.94
CA GLN A 33 15.26 62.16 28.17
C GLN A 33 16.53 62.17 29.04
N GLY A 34 17.66 61.70 28.48
CA GLY A 34 19.00 62.16 28.90
C GLY A 34 20.20 61.24 28.58
N ASN A 35 20.88 61.51 27.47
CA ASN A 35 22.16 60.96 26.93
C ASN A 35 23.39 61.36 27.81
N PRO A 36 24.71 61.09 27.50
CA PRO A 36 25.37 60.21 26.50
C PRO A 36 26.66 59.44 26.94
N ALA A 37 27.12 58.54 26.05
CA ALA A 37 28.50 58.15 25.69
C ALA A 37 29.44 57.37 26.67
N THR A 38 29.93 56.21 26.22
CA THR A 38 31.29 56.03 25.64
C THR A 38 31.43 54.68 24.94
N THR A 39 32.19 54.71 23.85
CA THR A 39 32.52 53.67 22.87
C THR A 39 33.50 52.62 23.39
N ASN A 40 33.34 51.36 22.95
CA ASN A 40 34.44 50.56 22.42
C ASN A 40 33.91 49.51 21.44
N GLU A 41 34.47 49.54 20.22
CA GLU A 41 34.21 48.64 19.10
C GLU A 41 34.90 47.28 19.32
N GLY A 42 34.27 46.19 18.85
CA GLY A 42 34.90 44.88 18.76
C GLY A 42 33.89 43.73 18.59
N ASP A 43 33.72 43.29 17.34
CA ASP A 43 33.00 42.10 16.85
C ASP A 43 31.46 42.09 16.83
N LYS A 44 30.93 42.50 15.67
CA LYS A 44 29.60 42.14 15.19
C LYS A 44 29.60 40.66 14.80
N ALA A 45 28.99 39.82 15.63
CA ALA A 45 28.38 38.59 15.16
C ALA A 45 27.26 38.98 14.17
N LYS A 46 27.42 38.61 12.89
CA LYS A 46 26.36 38.71 11.91
C LYS A 46 25.29 37.67 12.25
N ASP A 47 24.04 38.13 12.28
CA ASP A 47 22.84 37.30 12.23
C ASP A 47 22.99 36.20 11.18
N ASP A 48 22.94 34.95 11.66
CA ASP A 48 22.85 33.73 10.86
C ASP A 48 21.38 33.30 10.74
N ASP A 49 20.45 34.26 10.65
CA ASP A 49 19.02 33.99 10.52
C ASP A 49 18.59 33.88 9.04
N ALA A 50 19.25 32.96 8.34
CA ALA A 50 18.94 32.63 6.95
C ALA A 50 19.00 31.12 6.71
N THR A 51 18.32 30.30 7.52
CA THR A 51 18.27 28.84 7.26
C THR A 51 16.93 28.16 7.58
N LEU A 52 15.80 28.69 7.11
CA LEU A 52 14.54 27.90 7.06
C LEU A 52 13.60 28.19 5.86
N VAL A 53 13.85 29.23 5.05
CA VAL A 53 12.95 29.63 3.95
C VAL A 53 13.32 29.05 2.57
N ASP A 54 14.53 28.47 2.40
CA ASP A 54 14.97 27.86 1.13
C ASP A 54 14.67 26.35 1.02
N THR A 55 14.12 25.74 2.07
CA THR A 55 13.91 24.28 2.17
C THR A 55 12.76 23.77 1.30
N VAL A 56 11.75 24.58 0.97
CA VAL A 56 10.45 24.02 0.56
C VAL A 56 10.18 24.11 -0.95
N ILE A 57 11.04 24.78 -1.71
CA ILE A 57 11.07 24.56 -3.16
C ILE A 57 12.51 24.42 -3.62
N VAL A 58 13.05 23.27 -3.22
CA VAL A 58 14.34 22.73 -3.64
C VAL A 58 14.54 22.92 -5.14
N LYS A 59 15.69 23.48 -5.52
CA LYS A 59 16.13 23.57 -6.91
C LYS A 59 17.02 22.37 -7.24
N GLY A 60 16.49 21.39 -7.95
CA GLY A 60 17.24 20.22 -8.44
C GLY A 60 17.52 19.13 -7.40
N ILE A 61 18.18 18.06 -7.86
CA ILE A 61 18.47 16.84 -7.09
C ILE A 61 19.40 17.15 -5.90
N ARG A 62 20.30 18.13 -6.05
CA ARG A 62 21.23 18.49 -4.98
C ARG A 62 20.55 19.04 -3.74
N GLY A 63 19.59 19.93 -3.90
CA GLY A 63 18.91 20.51 -2.73
C GLY A 63 17.97 19.51 -2.04
N SER A 64 17.46 18.50 -2.76
CA SER A 64 16.55 17.50 -2.17
C SER A 64 17.35 16.52 -1.32
N LEU A 65 18.54 16.12 -1.78
CA LEU A 65 19.48 15.34 -0.99
C LEU A 65 19.95 16.09 0.25
N ASP A 66 20.22 17.40 0.13
CA ASP A 66 20.61 18.26 1.27
C ASP A 66 19.51 18.30 2.34
N ALA A 67 18.27 18.56 1.93
CA ALA A 67 17.11 18.61 2.82
C ALA A 67 16.82 17.24 3.47
N ALA A 68 16.82 16.16 2.69
CA ALA A 68 16.61 14.80 3.21
C ALA A 68 17.71 14.39 4.20
N THR A 69 18.97 14.69 3.88
CA THR A 69 20.13 14.37 4.72
C THR A 69 20.11 15.15 6.02
N LYS A 70 19.76 16.45 5.99
CA LYS A 70 19.59 17.26 7.20
C LYS A 70 18.49 16.69 8.09
N LYS A 71 17.34 16.35 7.52
CA LYS A 71 16.22 15.72 8.27
C LYS A 71 16.65 14.43 8.96
N LYS A 72 17.42 13.59 8.27
CA LYS A 72 17.99 12.37 8.85
C LYS A 72 19.03 12.65 9.94
N LYS A 73 19.89 13.65 9.75
CA LYS A 73 20.92 14.03 10.72
C LYS A 73 20.33 14.52 12.04
N ASP A 74 19.31 15.39 11.95
CA ASP A 74 18.73 16.09 13.10
C ASP A 74 17.66 15.27 13.85
N SER A 75 17.15 14.19 13.25
CA SER A 75 16.19 13.29 13.88
C SER A 75 16.81 12.50 15.03
N ALA A 76 16.06 12.16 16.08
CA ALA A 76 16.48 11.14 17.06
C ALA A 76 16.29 9.70 16.53
N GLN A 77 15.35 9.53 15.61
CA GLN A 77 14.91 8.26 15.06
C GLN A 77 15.70 7.88 13.80
N ILE A 78 15.73 6.59 13.48
CA ILE A 78 16.18 6.12 12.17
C ILE A 78 15.05 6.36 11.18
N VAL A 79 15.24 7.39 10.34
CA VAL A 79 14.26 7.86 9.36
C VAL A 79 14.95 8.06 8.01
N GLU A 80 14.24 7.68 6.95
CA GLU A 80 14.59 8.05 5.58
C GLU A 80 13.57 9.05 5.06
N SER A 81 13.98 9.99 4.20
CA SER A 81 13.07 11.01 3.67
C SER A 81 13.34 11.27 2.20
N ILE A 82 12.26 11.51 1.44
CA ILE A 82 12.28 11.95 0.05
C ILE A 82 11.52 13.26 -0.04
N VAL A 83 12.11 14.26 -0.71
CA VAL A 83 11.56 15.62 -0.85
C VAL A 83 11.03 15.83 -2.27
N SER A 84 9.98 16.62 -2.44
CA SER A 84 9.15 16.69 -3.67
C SER A 84 9.90 16.91 -4.98
N GLU A 85 11.02 17.64 -5.00
CA GLU A 85 11.80 17.83 -6.22
C GLU A 85 12.45 16.51 -6.69
N ASP A 86 12.85 15.62 -5.77
CA ASP A 86 13.39 14.30 -6.12
C ASP A 86 12.30 13.37 -6.68
N VAL A 87 11.08 13.45 -6.14
CA VAL A 87 9.91 12.69 -6.63
C VAL A 87 9.60 13.06 -8.09
N GLY A 88 9.74 14.33 -8.46
CA GLY A 88 9.51 14.75 -9.84
C GLY A 88 10.62 14.38 -10.83
N LYS A 89 11.80 13.90 -10.42
CA LYS A 89 12.93 13.71 -11.35
C LYS A 89 12.96 12.34 -12.02
N LEU A 90 12.07 11.44 -11.60
CA LEU A 90 11.79 10.15 -12.19
C LEU A 90 10.28 10.05 -12.46
N PRO A 91 9.82 9.05 -13.23
CA PRO A 91 8.40 8.85 -13.53
C PRO A 91 7.60 8.33 -12.33
N ASP A 92 7.71 9.03 -11.19
CA ASP A 92 6.99 8.71 -9.96
C ASP A 92 5.57 9.31 -10.08
N ASN A 93 4.57 8.44 -10.16
CA ASN A 93 3.16 8.86 -10.30
C ASN A 93 2.43 8.94 -8.96
N ASN A 94 2.90 8.22 -7.95
CA ASN A 94 2.27 8.12 -6.64
C ASN A 94 3.33 7.92 -5.54
N VAL A 95 2.90 7.86 -4.27
CA VAL A 95 3.80 7.72 -3.12
C VAL A 95 4.63 6.41 -3.15
N PRO A 96 4.08 5.22 -3.45
CA PRO A 96 4.87 4.00 -3.58
C PRO A 96 6.03 4.11 -4.58
N GLU A 97 5.81 4.67 -5.76
CA GLU A 97 6.89 4.83 -6.75
C GLU A 97 8.00 5.75 -6.23
N ALA A 98 7.64 6.84 -5.55
CA ALA A 98 8.60 7.72 -4.91
C ALA A 98 9.49 6.97 -3.90
N LEU A 99 8.90 6.04 -3.14
CA LEU A 99 9.59 5.29 -2.09
C LEU A 99 10.42 4.11 -2.60
N SER A 100 10.27 3.71 -3.86
CA SER A 100 10.95 2.53 -4.45
C SER A 100 12.49 2.55 -4.33
N ARG A 101 13.06 3.74 -4.15
CA ARG A 101 14.51 3.97 -4.03
C ARG A 101 14.99 4.18 -2.60
N VAL A 102 14.14 4.03 -1.60
CA VAL A 102 14.51 4.16 -0.18
C VAL A 102 15.14 2.85 0.32
N THR A 103 16.23 2.97 1.07
CA THR A 103 16.91 1.82 1.68
C THR A 103 15.97 1.05 2.58
N GLY A 104 15.91 -0.27 2.41
CA GLY A 104 15.03 -1.14 3.19
C GLY A 104 13.55 -0.98 2.88
N VAL A 105 13.19 -0.33 1.76
CA VAL A 105 11.82 -0.26 1.27
C VAL A 105 11.69 -1.07 0.00
N GLN A 106 10.64 -1.87 -0.08
CA GLN A 106 10.30 -2.66 -1.26
C GLN A 106 8.88 -2.32 -1.66
N ILE A 107 8.60 -2.36 -2.97
CA ILE A 107 7.27 -2.11 -3.49
C ILE A 107 6.82 -3.24 -4.40
N GLU A 108 5.51 -3.39 -4.48
CA GLU A 108 4.83 -4.22 -5.46
C GLU A 108 4.26 -3.34 -6.55
N ARG A 109 4.21 -3.88 -7.77
CA ARG A 109 3.68 -3.17 -8.93
C ARG A 109 2.68 -4.04 -9.63
N ILE A 110 1.47 -3.50 -9.78
CA ILE A 110 0.37 -4.06 -10.52
C ILE A 110 -0.33 -2.91 -11.24
N HIS A 111 -1.05 -3.20 -12.31
CA HIS A 111 -1.83 -2.21 -13.06
C HIS A 111 -0.93 -1.06 -13.59
N GLY A 112 0.33 -1.37 -13.89
CA GLY A 112 1.31 -0.44 -14.42
C GLY A 112 1.90 0.58 -13.42
N GLU A 113 1.62 0.49 -12.12
CA GLU A 113 2.13 1.42 -11.10
C GLU A 113 2.42 0.73 -9.75
N GLY A 114 3.17 1.40 -8.87
CA GLY A 114 3.42 0.95 -7.50
C GLY A 114 2.17 1.04 -6.63
N THR A 115 1.87 -0.03 -5.88
CA THR A 115 0.67 -0.12 -5.03
C THR A 115 1.01 -0.33 -3.57
N ASN A 116 1.63 -1.46 -3.24
CA ASN A 116 1.96 -1.84 -1.87
C ASN A 116 3.42 -1.55 -1.52
N ILE A 117 3.68 -1.35 -0.22
CA ILE A 117 5.01 -1.08 0.33
C ILE A 117 5.27 -2.03 1.50
N THR A 118 6.48 -2.58 1.57
CA THR A 118 7.02 -3.25 2.76
C THR A 118 8.27 -2.53 3.26
N ILE A 119 8.51 -2.58 4.57
CA ILE A 119 9.73 -2.06 5.19
C ILE A 119 10.51 -3.26 5.73
N ARG A 120 11.72 -3.47 5.21
CA ARG A 120 12.63 -4.59 5.53
C ARG A 120 11.98 -5.95 5.27
N GLY A 121 11.18 -6.05 4.21
CA GLY A 121 10.43 -7.26 3.85
C GLY A 121 9.16 -7.50 4.67
N ILE A 122 8.91 -6.69 5.70
CA ILE A 122 7.77 -6.86 6.61
C ILE A 122 6.59 -6.02 6.10
N GLN A 123 5.42 -6.63 5.98
CA GLN A 123 4.15 -5.96 5.68
C GLN A 123 3.55 -5.26 6.91
N GLY A 124 2.39 -4.63 6.77
CA GLY A 124 1.69 -4.00 7.88
C GLY A 124 2.33 -2.69 8.31
N ILE A 125 2.56 -1.78 7.37
CA ILE A 125 2.99 -0.41 7.65
C ILE A 125 1.83 0.42 8.22
N SER A 126 2.15 1.38 9.09
CA SER A 126 1.23 2.46 9.43
C SER A 126 1.42 3.60 8.43
N THR A 127 0.34 4.30 8.09
CA THR A 127 0.43 5.50 7.24
C THR A 127 -0.19 6.71 7.93
N THR A 128 0.45 7.86 7.75
CA THR A 128 -0.03 9.14 8.29
C THR A 128 0.06 10.23 7.24
N ILE A 129 -0.83 11.22 7.32
CA ILE A 129 -0.77 12.45 6.51
C ILE A 129 -0.55 13.60 7.48
N ASN A 130 0.53 14.37 7.29
CA ASN A 130 0.97 15.43 8.20
C ASN A 130 1.05 14.97 9.67
N GLY A 131 1.49 13.72 9.91
CA GLY A 131 1.58 13.13 11.25
C GLY A 131 0.26 12.59 11.82
N ASN A 132 -0.87 12.84 11.17
CA ASN A 132 -2.18 12.38 11.60
C ASN A 132 -2.57 11.03 10.96
N SER A 133 -3.34 10.21 11.67
CA SER A 133 -3.83 8.93 11.12
C SER A 133 -4.77 9.17 9.94
N ASN A 134 -4.69 8.27 8.96
CA ASN A 134 -5.61 8.23 7.84
C ASN A 134 -5.87 6.77 7.46
N SER A 135 -7.12 6.42 7.21
CA SER A 135 -7.54 5.10 6.73
C SER A 135 -8.66 5.22 5.71
N VAL A 136 -8.74 4.22 4.82
CA VAL A 136 -9.74 4.17 3.74
C VAL A 136 -10.60 2.91 3.90
N GLY A 137 -11.91 3.08 3.78
CA GLY A 137 -12.89 1.98 3.79
C GLY A 137 -12.80 1.16 5.07
N GLU A 138 -12.66 -0.16 4.93
CA GLU A 138 -12.50 -1.12 6.02
C GLU A 138 -11.04 -1.29 6.51
N GLY A 139 -10.10 -0.58 5.90
CA GLY A 139 -8.67 -0.66 6.24
C GLY A 139 -8.27 0.14 7.48
N ARG A 140 -7.05 -0.11 7.96
CA ARG A 140 -6.43 0.63 9.07
C ARG A 140 -5.37 1.66 8.63
N SER A 141 -5.06 1.71 7.34
CA SER A 141 -4.07 2.60 6.75
C SER A 141 -4.62 3.24 5.47
N ALA A 142 -4.13 4.42 5.12
CA ALA A 142 -4.38 5.06 3.84
C ALA A 142 -3.77 4.23 2.70
N ASN A 143 -4.46 4.19 1.56
CA ASN A 143 -3.90 3.67 0.32
C ASN A 143 -2.92 4.70 -0.28
N LEU A 144 -1.62 4.43 -0.14
CA LEU A 144 -0.58 5.36 -0.59
C LEU A 144 -0.55 5.52 -2.13
N ALA A 145 -1.05 4.53 -2.88
CA ALA A 145 -1.17 4.61 -4.33
C ALA A 145 -2.18 5.69 -4.79
N ASP A 146 -3.14 6.05 -3.92
CA ASP A 146 -4.16 7.05 -4.21
C ASP A 146 -3.69 8.49 -3.93
N ILE A 147 -2.52 8.68 -3.33
CA ILE A 147 -1.94 10.01 -3.10
C ILE A 147 -0.99 10.36 -4.24
N PRO A 148 -1.32 11.36 -5.09
CA PRO A 148 -0.48 11.72 -6.23
C PRO A 148 0.83 12.36 -5.79
N ALA A 149 1.91 12.04 -6.52
CA ALA A 149 3.24 12.58 -6.27
C ALA A 149 3.29 14.11 -6.28
N GLU A 150 2.42 14.75 -7.08
CA GLU A 150 2.35 16.19 -7.26
C GLU A 150 1.87 16.94 -6.00
N LEU A 151 1.15 16.26 -5.10
CA LEU A 151 0.65 16.89 -3.86
C LEU A 151 1.70 16.94 -2.74
N LEU A 152 2.75 16.11 -2.86
CA LEU A 152 3.73 15.87 -1.81
C LEU A 152 4.67 17.06 -1.58
N LYS A 153 4.92 17.38 -0.31
CA LYS A 153 6.09 18.16 0.15
C LYS A 153 7.26 17.21 0.41
N SER A 154 7.01 16.17 1.21
CA SER A 154 7.97 15.12 1.50
C SER A 154 7.26 13.81 1.86
N VAL A 155 7.97 12.70 1.76
CA VAL A 155 7.56 11.40 2.33
C VAL A 155 8.66 10.93 3.26
N GLN A 156 8.27 10.41 4.42
CA GLN A 156 9.19 9.92 5.45
C GLN A 156 8.89 8.48 5.79
N VAL A 157 9.94 7.69 5.93
CA VAL A 157 9.87 6.29 6.33
C VAL A 157 10.59 6.15 7.67
N TYR A 158 9.80 6.03 8.74
CA TYR A 158 10.29 5.79 10.09
C TYR A 158 10.47 4.30 10.32
N LYS A 159 11.72 3.90 10.57
CA LYS A 159 12.09 2.53 10.93
C LYS A 159 12.06 2.31 12.45
N THR A 160 12.28 3.38 13.21
CA THR A 160 12.15 3.43 14.67
C THR A 160 11.14 4.50 15.06
N ARG A 161 10.57 4.37 16.27
CA ARG A 161 9.50 5.24 16.78
C ARG A 161 9.87 5.96 18.08
N THR A 162 9.16 7.04 18.35
CA THR A 162 9.06 7.71 19.66
C THR A 162 7.63 7.55 20.22
N ALA A 163 7.41 7.89 21.50
CA ALA A 163 6.13 7.62 22.17
C ALA A 163 4.96 8.55 21.74
N ASP A 164 5.28 9.71 21.18
CA ASP A 164 4.34 10.69 20.64
C ASP A 164 3.70 10.24 19.33
N GLN A 165 4.39 9.42 18.54
CA GLN A 165 3.88 8.92 17.27
C GLN A 165 2.72 7.93 17.47
N VAL A 166 1.73 8.01 16.56
CA VAL A 166 0.55 7.14 16.51
C VAL A 166 0.95 5.66 16.48
N GLU A 167 0.33 4.83 17.32
CA GLU A 167 0.57 3.38 17.35
C GLU A 167 0.04 2.67 16.10
N GLY A 168 0.58 1.49 15.80
CA GLY A 168 0.39 0.81 14.53
C GLY A 168 1.73 0.62 13.81
N GLY A 169 1.71 -0.24 12.79
CA GLY A 169 2.87 -0.46 11.93
C GLY A 169 3.94 -1.39 12.53
N ILE A 170 3.86 -2.70 12.30
CA ILE A 170 4.92 -3.63 12.78
C ILE A 170 6.21 -3.43 11.97
N ALA A 171 6.07 -3.13 10.68
CA ALA A 171 7.15 -2.85 9.76
C ALA A 171 7.76 -1.45 9.98
N GLY A 172 6.93 -0.45 10.30
CA GLY A 172 7.31 0.95 10.47
C GLY A 172 6.17 1.88 10.07
N THR A 173 6.47 3.17 9.97
CA THR A 173 5.49 4.22 9.61
C THR A 173 5.92 4.98 8.37
N VAL A 174 5.01 5.16 7.43
CA VAL A 174 5.17 6.07 6.28
C VAL A 174 4.35 7.33 6.53
N ASN A 175 5.02 8.47 6.70
CA ASN A 175 4.37 9.77 6.85
C ASN A 175 4.47 10.57 5.55
N VAL A 176 3.30 10.95 5.02
CA VAL A 176 3.18 11.85 3.87
C VAL A 176 2.98 13.28 4.37
N GLU A 177 3.90 14.17 4.02
CA GLU A 177 3.73 15.61 4.27
C GLU A 177 3.19 16.29 3.01
N LEU A 178 2.08 17.01 3.16
CA LEU A 178 1.53 17.89 2.13
C LEU A 178 2.09 19.32 2.31
N ARG A 179 1.98 20.15 1.27
CA ARG A 179 2.45 21.54 1.31
C ARG A 179 1.53 22.42 2.15
N ARG A 180 2.10 23.34 2.95
CA ARG A 180 1.38 24.39 3.68
C ARG A 180 1.73 25.79 3.16
N PRO A 181 0.89 26.82 3.39
CA PRO A 181 1.12 28.15 2.83
C PRO A 181 2.38 28.85 3.36
N LEU A 182 2.67 28.78 4.66
CA LEU A 182 3.81 29.50 5.26
C LEU A 182 5.16 28.83 4.95
N ASP A 183 5.14 27.63 4.39
CA ASP A 183 6.32 26.99 3.83
C ASP A 183 6.81 27.71 2.55
N LEU A 184 5.95 28.48 1.90
CA LEU A 184 6.24 29.13 0.62
C LEU A 184 6.88 30.51 0.81
N LYS A 185 7.39 31.08 -0.27
CA LYS A 185 7.88 32.47 -0.28
C LYS A 185 6.71 33.43 -0.08
N ASN A 186 6.97 34.55 0.59
CA ASN A 186 6.00 35.64 0.70
C ASN A 186 5.59 36.14 -0.70
N GLY A 187 4.29 36.36 -0.88
CA GLY A 187 3.62 36.64 -2.15
C GLY A 187 2.92 35.42 -2.76
N TRP A 188 2.48 35.61 -4.00
CA TRP A 188 1.84 34.57 -4.80
C TRP A 188 2.83 33.50 -5.24
N THR A 189 2.41 32.25 -5.15
CA THR A 189 3.09 31.09 -5.74
C THR A 189 2.12 30.40 -6.69
N LEU A 190 2.55 30.15 -7.92
CA LEU A 190 1.77 29.42 -8.91
C LEU A 190 2.66 28.32 -9.50
N ALA A 191 2.23 27.06 -9.40
CA ALA A 191 2.95 25.94 -10.00
C ALA A 191 1.98 24.94 -10.63
N GLY A 192 2.43 24.21 -11.64
CA GLY A 192 1.61 23.17 -12.24
C GLY A 192 2.40 22.26 -13.14
N SER A 193 1.78 21.14 -13.50
CA SER A 193 2.37 20.18 -14.42
C SER A 193 1.33 19.54 -15.31
N VAL A 194 1.75 19.14 -16.50
CA VAL A 194 1.02 18.26 -17.39
C VAL A 194 1.96 17.17 -17.86
N LYS A 195 1.51 15.92 -17.87
CA LYS A 195 2.28 14.79 -18.40
C LYS A 195 1.38 13.79 -19.09
N ASN A 196 1.95 13.04 -20.00
CA ASN A 196 1.29 11.91 -20.65
C ASN A 196 2.24 10.72 -20.68
N VAL A 197 1.75 9.57 -20.22
CA VAL A 197 2.51 8.32 -20.16
C VAL A 197 1.98 7.38 -21.24
N TYR A 198 2.90 6.82 -22.02
CA TYR A 198 2.65 5.88 -23.10
C TYR A 198 3.13 4.49 -22.68
N GLY A 199 2.23 3.53 -22.58
CA GLY A 199 2.53 2.14 -22.23
C GLY A 199 2.73 1.27 -23.46
N SER A 200 3.75 0.40 -23.43
CA SER A 200 4.02 -0.52 -24.56
C SER A 200 3.02 -1.67 -24.68
N THR A 201 2.37 -2.05 -23.58
CA THR A 201 1.32 -3.07 -23.54
C THR A 201 -0.02 -2.35 -23.68
N GLY A 202 -0.88 -2.82 -24.58
CA GLY A 202 -2.18 -2.21 -24.87
C GLY A 202 -2.17 -0.83 -25.55
N ASP A 203 -1.00 -0.29 -25.95
CA ASP A 203 -0.81 1.07 -26.50
C ASP A 203 -1.52 2.15 -25.65
N THR A 204 -1.34 2.09 -24.32
CA THR A 204 -2.10 2.93 -23.40
C THR A 204 -1.57 4.37 -23.37
N LYS A 205 -2.48 5.31 -23.12
CA LYS A 205 -2.18 6.75 -22.95
C LYS A 205 -2.81 7.26 -21.66
N SER A 206 -1.97 7.70 -20.75
CA SER A 206 -2.33 8.06 -19.38
C SER A 206 -1.98 9.53 -19.11
N PRO A 207 -2.95 10.46 -19.21
CA PRO A 207 -2.72 11.87 -18.93
C PRO A 207 -2.80 12.18 -17.43
N TYR A 208 -1.96 13.12 -16.99
CA TYR A 208 -1.97 13.66 -15.63
C TYR A 208 -1.83 15.18 -15.69
N ALA A 209 -2.48 15.87 -14.77
CA ALA A 209 -2.37 17.32 -14.60
C ALA A 209 -2.39 17.70 -13.12
N SER A 210 -1.68 18.77 -12.77
CA SER A 210 -1.73 19.36 -11.42
C SER A 210 -1.59 20.88 -11.45
N LEU A 211 -2.15 21.53 -10.43
CA LEU A 211 -2.11 22.96 -10.23
C LEU A 211 -2.04 23.29 -8.72
N LEU A 212 -1.06 24.11 -8.35
CA LEU A 212 -0.92 24.71 -7.04
C LEU A 212 -1.05 26.23 -7.18
N VAL A 213 -1.95 26.80 -6.40
CA VAL A 213 -2.11 28.24 -6.22
C VAL A 213 -2.02 28.54 -4.73
N ALA A 214 -1.12 29.42 -4.35
CA ALA A 214 -0.98 29.82 -2.95
C ALA A 214 -0.58 31.29 -2.85
N ASN A 215 -0.88 31.88 -1.69
CA ASN A 215 -0.39 33.21 -1.34
C ASN A 215 -0.05 33.22 0.14
N ARG A 216 1.12 33.74 0.46
CA ARG A 216 1.58 34.03 1.83
C ARG A 216 1.74 35.54 1.93
N PHE A 217 1.14 36.18 2.93
CA PHE A 217 1.09 37.63 3.04
C PHE A 217 1.02 38.09 4.49
N ASP A 218 1.51 39.31 4.74
CA ASP A 218 1.47 39.94 6.05
C ASP A 218 0.18 40.76 6.24
N THR A 219 -0.37 40.74 7.45
CA THR A 219 -1.53 41.54 7.85
C THR A 219 -1.27 42.26 9.19
N GLY A 220 -2.17 43.17 9.58
CA GLY A 220 -2.11 43.83 10.89
C GLY A 220 -2.33 42.89 12.09
N ILE A 221 -2.78 41.65 11.86
CA ILE A 221 -3.03 40.63 12.89
C ILE A 221 -2.06 39.44 12.76
N GLY A 222 -0.93 39.62 12.08
CA GLY A 222 0.09 38.59 11.87
C GLY A 222 0.18 38.11 10.44
N GLU A 223 0.99 37.07 10.24
CA GLU A 223 1.29 36.50 8.93
C GLU A 223 0.26 35.43 8.58
N MET A 224 -0.28 35.48 7.36
CA MET A 224 -1.33 34.58 6.90
C MET A 224 -0.96 33.96 5.55
N GLY A 225 -1.57 32.83 5.24
CA GLY A 225 -1.51 32.29 3.90
C GLY A 225 -2.61 31.30 3.61
N PHE A 226 -2.89 31.13 2.32
CA PHE A 226 -3.75 30.06 1.81
C PHE A 226 -3.05 29.31 0.69
N LEU A 227 -3.45 28.06 0.50
CA LEU A 227 -2.96 27.16 -0.52
C LEU A 227 -4.10 26.29 -1.02
N ILE A 228 -4.17 26.13 -2.34
CA ILE A 228 -4.99 25.13 -3.03
C ILE A 228 -4.04 24.35 -3.93
N ASN A 229 -3.99 23.05 -3.77
CA ASN A 229 -3.22 22.16 -4.62
C ASN A 229 -4.12 21.02 -5.12
N ALA A 230 -4.37 20.97 -6.42
CA ALA A 230 -5.26 20.01 -7.04
C ALA A 230 -4.52 19.20 -8.12
N SER A 231 -4.92 17.94 -8.29
CA SER A 231 -4.44 17.07 -9.34
C SER A 231 -5.55 16.22 -9.92
N TYR A 232 -5.34 15.80 -11.16
CA TYR A 232 -6.17 14.82 -11.84
C TYR A 232 -5.26 13.83 -12.56
N THR A 233 -5.37 12.56 -12.22
CA THR A 233 -4.60 11.49 -12.86
C THR A 233 -5.55 10.54 -13.56
N LYS A 234 -5.20 10.10 -14.77
CA LYS A 234 -5.89 9.01 -15.46
C LYS A 234 -4.86 8.00 -15.93
N ASN A 235 -4.76 6.89 -15.23
CA ASN A 235 -3.90 5.77 -15.59
C ASN A 235 -4.70 4.72 -16.38
N ARG A 236 -4.26 4.42 -17.60
CA ARG A 236 -4.75 3.29 -18.39
C ARG A 236 -3.67 2.23 -18.45
N TYR A 237 -4.05 1.00 -18.17
CA TYR A 237 -3.12 -0.13 -18.14
C TYR A 237 -3.70 -1.33 -18.88
N GLU A 238 -2.79 -2.18 -19.33
CA GLU A 238 -3.05 -3.52 -19.83
C GLU A 238 -1.91 -4.42 -19.32
N GLU A 239 -2.28 -5.56 -18.74
CA GLU A 239 -1.37 -6.60 -18.27
C GLU A 239 -1.81 -7.94 -18.82
N ASP A 240 -0.88 -8.61 -19.49
CA ASP A 240 -1.08 -9.93 -20.05
C ASP A 240 -0.47 -10.96 -19.10
N PHE A 241 -1.21 -12.03 -18.79
CA PHE A 241 -0.75 -13.03 -17.86
C PHE A 241 -1.08 -14.45 -18.28
N VAL A 242 -0.19 -15.35 -17.89
CA VAL A 242 -0.38 -16.79 -17.92
C VAL A 242 -0.10 -17.28 -16.51
N GLU A 243 -1.05 -17.95 -15.87
CA GLU A 243 -0.89 -18.44 -14.50
C GLU A 243 -1.60 -19.76 -14.26
N SER A 244 -1.12 -20.51 -13.28
CA SER A 244 -1.76 -21.68 -12.72
C SER A 244 -2.21 -21.39 -11.29
N GLU A 245 -3.21 -22.14 -10.84
CA GLU A 245 -3.77 -21.98 -9.49
C GLU A 245 -3.17 -22.99 -8.49
N SER A 246 -3.73 -23.07 -7.29
CA SER A 246 -3.16 -23.80 -6.17
C SER A 246 -2.97 -25.30 -6.46
N PRO A 247 -1.74 -25.82 -6.35
CA PRO A 247 -1.45 -27.24 -6.52
C PRO A 247 -1.94 -28.04 -5.31
N ALA A 248 -2.62 -29.15 -5.58
CA ALA A 248 -3.03 -30.12 -4.57
C ALA A 248 -3.25 -31.48 -5.23
N ARG A 249 -3.66 -32.47 -4.44
CA ARG A 249 -4.14 -33.77 -4.95
C ARG A 249 -5.44 -33.59 -5.75
N PHE A 250 -5.70 -34.54 -6.65
CA PHE A 250 -6.97 -34.59 -7.39
C PHE A 250 -8.13 -35.00 -6.47
N PHE A 251 -9.34 -34.51 -6.81
CA PHE A 251 -10.57 -34.87 -6.13
C PHE A 251 -11.14 -36.21 -6.62
N GLY A 252 -11.94 -36.85 -5.77
CA GLY A 252 -12.82 -37.94 -6.16
C GLY A 252 -12.11 -39.11 -6.84
N THR A 253 -12.68 -39.58 -7.95
CA THR A 253 -12.22 -40.79 -8.66
C THR A 253 -11.46 -40.49 -9.95
N THR A 254 -11.10 -39.23 -10.19
CA THR A 254 -10.45 -38.75 -11.43
C THR A 254 -9.20 -39.54 -11.82
N LEU A 255 -8.43 -40.02 -10.82
CA LEU A 255 -7.20 -40.79 -11.03
C LEU A 255 -7.41 -42.30 -11.14
N ALA A 256 -8.64 -42.81 -11.00
CA ALA A 256 -8.92 -44.26 -11.00
C ALA A 256 -8.55 -44.96 -12.33
N SER A 257 -8.44 -44.19 -13.42
CA SER A 257 -8.02 -44.66 -14.74
C SER A 257 -6.50 -44.83 -14.88
N LEU A 258 -5.70 -44.29 -13.97
CA LEU A 258 -4.25 -44.34 -14.00
C LEU A 258 -3.69 -45.56 -13.23
N PRO A 259 -2.47 -46.04 -13.56
CA PRO A 259 -1.77 -47.03 -12.76
C PRO A 259 -1.60 -46.57 -11.31
N ALA A 260 -1.56 -47.51 -10.36
CA ALA A 260 -1.44 -47.19 -8.93
C ALA A 260 -0.22 -46.30 -8.59
N SER A 261 0.88 -46.43 -9.34
CA SER A 261 2.07 -45.58 -9.20
C SER A 261 1.87 -44.11 -9.63
N GLN A 262 0.71 -43.76 -10.19
CA GLN A 262 0.34 -42.41 -10.64
C GLN A 262 -0.98 -41.93 -10.00
N GLN A 263 -1.41 -42.55 -8.90
CA GLN A 263 -2.62 -42.15 -8.17
C GLN A 263 -2.35 -41.17 -7.02
N ASP A 264 -1.09 -40.98 -6.60
CA ASP A 264 -0.69 -39.91 -5.67
C ASP A 264 0.10 -38.84 -6.43
N ILE A 265 -0.60 -38.04 -7.24
CA ILE A 265 0.00 -36.97 -8.04
C ILE A 265 -0.60 -35.60 -7.66
N ILE A 266 0.20 -34.56 -7.85
CA ILE A 266 -0.16 -33.16 -7.58
C ILE A 266 -0.17 -32.37 -8.88
N ALA A 267 -1.22 -31.58 -9.08
CA ALA A 267 -1.31 -30.61 -10.17
C ALA A 267 -1.97 -29.32 -9.66
N PRO A 268 -1.73 -28.16 -10.29
CA PRO A 268 -2.52 -26.94 -10.10
C PRO A 268 -4.02 -27.19 -10.26
N TYR A 269 -4.85 -26.43 -9.54
CA TYR A 269 -6.31 -26.52 -9.69
C TYR A 269 -6.75 -26.20 -11.12
N ALA A 270 -6.24 -25.11 -11.69
CA ALA A 270 -6.58 -24.63 -13.00
C ALA A 270 -5.40 -23.92 -13.67
N VAL A 271 -5.54 -23.66 -14.98
CA VAL A 271 -4.66 -22.82 -15.79
C VAL A 271 -5.47 -21.67 -16.39
N ASN A 272 -4.93 -20.46 -16.32
CA ASN A 272 -5.55 -19.22 -16.75
C ASN A 272 -4.65 -18.45 -17.74
N TYR A 273 -5.23 -18.01 -18.85
CA TYR A 273 -4.63 -17.08 -19.82
C TYR A 273 -5.46 -15.83 -19.87
N GLY A 274 -4.95 -14.72 -19.38
CA GLY A 274 -5.77 -13.52 -19.24
C GLY A 274 -5.13 -12.25 -19.74
N VAL A 275 -6.02 -11.36 -20.16
CA VAL A 275 -5.74 -9.95 -20.44
C VAL A 275 -6.51 -9.15 -19.41
N GLU A 276 -5.79 -8.35 -18.63
CA GLU A 276 -6.36 -7.47 -17.62
C GLU A 276 -6.18 -6.02 -18.05
N ARG A 277 -7.28 -5.32 -18.29
CA ARG A 277 -7.31 -3.93 -18.77
C ARG A 277 -8.06 -3.07 -17.79
N GLY A 278 -7.57 -1.86 -17.54
CA GLY A 278 -8.30 -0.95 -16.67
C GLY A 278 -7.99 0.52 -16.89
N THR A 279 -8.86 1.34 -16.33
CA THR A 279 -8.67 2.79 -16.23
C THR A 279 -8.88 3.22 -14.78
N ILE A 280 -7.84 3.74 -14.16
CA ILE A 280 -7.87 4.33 -12.83
C ILE A 280 -7.87 5.85 -12.97
N THR A 281 -8.85 6.52 -12.39
CA THR A 281 -8.98 7.99 -12.37
C THR A 281 -8.90 8.49 -10.95
N ARG A 282 -7.97 9.41 -10.64
CA ARG A 282 -7.77 9.96 -9.30
C ARG A 282 -7.82 11.49 -9.29
N PRO A 283 -8.99 12.09 -9.01
CA PRO A 283 -9.05 13.48 -8.62
C PRO A 283 -8.54 13.64 -7.19
N SER A 284 -7.70 14.64 -6.95
CA SER A 284 -7.26 14.97 -5.59
C SER A 284 -7.20 16.49 -5.40
N ILE A 285 -7.51 16.94 -4.19
CA ILE A 285 -7.39 18.34 -3.81
C ILE A 285 -6.95 18.44 -2.35
N ASN A 286 -6.03 19.36 -2.08
CA ASN A 286 -5.63 19.79 -0.74
C ASN A 286 -5.82 21.30 -0.64
N VAL A 287 -6.49 21.75 0.39
CA VAL A 287 -6.70 23.16 0.73
C VAL A 287 -6.15 23.39 2.14
N ALA A 288 -5.33 24.42 2.30
CA ALA A 288 -4.80 24.80 3.60
C ALA A 288 -4.87 26.31 3.80
N GLY A 289 -5.30 26.72 4.98
CA GLY A 289 -5.17 28.08 5.51
C GLY A 289 -4.28 28.04 6.74
N GLN A 290 -3.41 29.01 6.89
CA GLN A 290 -2.53 29.10 8.06
C GLN A 290 -2.38 30.55 8.49
N TRP A 291 -2.38 30.77 9.80
CA TRP A 291 -2.32 32.08 10.43
C TRP A 291 -1.37 32.04 11.62
N ARG A 292 -0.22 32.68 11.46
CA ARG A 292 0.71 32.99 12.53
C ARG A 292 0.33 34.35 13.11
N ALA A 293 -0.47 34.32 14.17
CA ALA A 293 -1.00 35.52 14.82
C ALA A 293 0.10 36.39 15.42
N ASN A 294 1.13 35.75 15.97
CA ASN A 294 2.35 36.39 16.45
C ASN A 294 3.48 35.34 16.51
N GLU A 295 4.62 35.71 17.08
CA GLU A 295 5.79 34.82 17.24
C GLU A 295 5.57 33.64 18.19
N HIS A 296 4.43 33.55 18.86
CA HIS A 296 4.11 32.52 19.87
C HIS A 296 2.89 31.68 19.51
N LEU A 297 2.11 32.05 18.49
CA LEU A 297 0.81 31.45 18.22
C LEU A 297 0.57 31.29 16.72
N ASP A 298 0.40 30.05 16.28
CA ASP A 298 0.12 29.64 14.90
C ASP A 298 -1.11 28.73 14.86
N PHE A 299 -1.92 28.91 13.83
CA PHE A 299 -3.11 28.10 13.56
C PHE A 299 -3.05 27.55 12.14
N VAL A 300 -3.45 26.29 11.97
CA VAL A 300 -3.59 25.64 10.66
C VAL A 300 -5.00 25.09 10.53
N VAL A 301 -5.63 25.33 9.38
CA VAL A 301 -6.85 24.63 8.95
C VAL A 301 -6.56 23.99 7.62
N GLU A 302 -6.70 22.68 7.52
CA GLU A 302 -6.45 21.94 6.29
C GLU A 302 -7.57 20.95 6.00
N GLY A 303 -7.83 20.76 4.70
CA GLY A 303 -8.81 19.83 4.18
C GLY A 303 -8.27 19.16 2.92
N SER A 304 -8.39 17.84 2.81
CA SER A 304 -7.97 17.09 1.63
C SER A 304 -9.03 16.09 1.19
N TYR A 305 -9.07 15.86 -0.12
CA TYR A 305 -9.86 14.80 -0.75
C TYR A 305 -8.96 14.02 -1.70
N PHE A 306 -9.00 12.69 -1.58
CA PHE A 306 -8.34 11.73 -2.45
C PHE A 306 -9.41 10.76 -2.96
N GLY A 307 -9.85 10.97 -4.21
CA GLY A 307 -10.77 10.07 -4.89
C GLY A 307 -10.02 9.12 -5.81
N SER A 308 -10.54 7.90 -5.97
CA SER A 308 -10.02 6.87 -6.86
C SER A 308 -11.20 6.12 -7.48
N SER A 309 -11.24 6.01 -8.81
CA SER A 309 -12.25 5.25 -9.53
C SER A 309 -11.55 4.37 -10.56
N GLU A 310 -11.63 3.06 -10.37
CA GLU A 310 -11.10 2.05 -11.25
C GLU A 310 -12.25 1.34 -11.97
N LYS A 311 -12.16 1.30 -13.30
CA LYS A 311 -12.95 0.39 -14.12
C LYS A 311 -12.01 -0.62 -14.71
N ARG A 312 -12.20 -1.90 -14.40
CA ARG A 312 -11.32 -2.97 -14.88
C ARG A 312 -12.11 -4.12 -15.51
N ALA A 313 -11.46 -4.76 -16.46
CA ALA A 313 -11.92 -5.94 -17.16
C ALA A 313 -10.80 -6.99 -17.10
N ARG A 314 -11.14 -8.19 -16.63
CA ARG A 314 -10.26 -9.35 -16.66
C ARG A 314 -10.91 -10.42 -17.52
N ASP A 315 -10.41 -10.55 -18.74
CA ASP A 315 -10.85 -11.56 -19.68
C ASP A 315 -9.83 -12.69 -19.66
N ARG A 316 -10.27 -13.94 -19.51
CA ARG A 316 -9.38 -15.09 -19.46
C ARG A 316 -9.94 -16.34 -20.12
N LEU A 317 -9.06 -17.16 -20.70
CA LEU A 317 -9.32 -18.58 -20.91
C LEU A 317 -8.95 -19.33 -19.63
N HIS A 318 -9.88 -20.13 -19.13
CA HIS A 318 -9.74 -20.93 -17.93
C HIS A 318 -9.85 -22.41 -18.29
N THR A 319 -9.05 -23.25 -17.66
CA THR A 319 -9.15 -24.72 -17.77
C THR A 319 -8.94 -25.33 -16.40
N THR A 320 -9.98 -25.95 -15.85
CA THR A 320 -9.91 -26.66 -14.57
C THR A 320 -9.21 -27.99 -14.79
N VAL A 321 -8.03 -28.12 -14.18
CA VAL A 321 -7.17 -29.31 -14.30
C VAL A 321 -7.61 -30.38 -13.32
N ARG A 322 -7.93 -29.99 -12.09
CA ARG A 322 -8.39 -30.89 -11.03
C ARG A 322 -9.88 -30.74 -10.79
N GLN A 323 -10.68 -31.52 -11.51
CA GLN A 323 -12.14 -31.61 -11.33
C GLN A 323 -12.56 -33.08 -11.21
N ASP A 324 -13.56 -33.38 -10.38
CA ASP A 324 -14.14 -34.72 -10.32
C ASP A 324 -14.90 -35.07 -11.61
N GLY A 325 -14.88 -36.35 -11.99
CA GLY A 325 -15.50 -36.84 -13.23
C GLY A 325 -14.69 -36.59 -14.51
N HIS A 326 -13.50 -35.98 -14.43
CA HIS A 326 -12.51 -36.01 -15.52
C HIS A 326 -11.82 -37.38 -15.58
N THR A 327 -11.42 -37.81 -16.77
CA THR A 327 -10.43 -38.87 -16.99
C THR A 327 -9.09 -38.21 -17.32
N VAL A 328 -8.00 -38.74 -16.77
CA VAL A 328 -6.65 -38.23 -16.99
C VAL A 328 -5.83 -39.29 -17.72
N SER A 329 -5.07 -38.89 -18.74
CA SER A 329 -4.13 -39.77 -19.46
C SER A 329 -2.85 -39.03 -19.84
N ASN A 330 -1.87 -39.74 -20.41
CA ASN A 330 -0.61 -39.16 -20.89
C ASN A 330 0.15 -38.34 -19.82
N VAL A 331 0.10 -38.79 -18.56
CA VAL A 331 0.71 -38.08 -17.44
C VAL A 331 2.23 -38.18 -17.50
N VAL A 332 2.88 -37.03 -17.54
CA VAL A 332 4.33 -36.89 -17.35
C VAL A 332 4.56 -36.26 -15.99
N LEU A 333 5.38 -36.91 -15.17
CA LEU A 333 5.72 -36.45 -13.82
C LEU A 333 7.10 -35.80 -13.81
N ALA A 334 7.31 -34.88 -12.88
CA ALA A 334 8.62 -34.33 -12.58
C ALA A 334 9.51 -35.36 -11.87
N ASP A 335 10.76 -34.97 -11.61
CA ASP A 335 11.77 -35.82 -10.97
C ASP A 335 11.39 -36.25 -9.53
N ASP A 336 10.45 -35.54 -8.90
CA ASP A 336 9.88 -35.90 -7.59
C ASP A 336 8.86 -37.05 -7.67
N HIS A 337 8.56 -37.55 -8.88
CA HIS A 337 7.58 -38.59 -9.16
C HIS A 337 6.16 -38.30 -8.63
N ARG A 338 5.83 -37.03 -8.37
CA ARG A 338 4.55 -36.60 -7.81
C ARG A 338 3.96 -35.39 -8.53
N THR A 339 4.77 -34.40 -8.85
CA THR A 339 4.32 -33.18 -9.52
C THR A 339 4.07 -33.46 -11.01
N VAL A 340 2.87 -33.16 -11.48
CA VAL A 340 2.51 -33.27 -12.90
C VAL A 340 3.22 -32.18 -13.71
N GLN A 341 3.94 -32.57 -14.75
CA GLN A 341 4.48 -31.66 -15.77
C GLN A 341 3.52 -31.53 -16.96
N SER A 342 2.87 -32.61 -17.37
CA SER A 342 1.85 -32.56 -18.41
C SER A 342 0.85 -33.71 -18.29
N LEU A 343 -0.35 -33.50 -18.83
CA LEU A 343 -1.41 -34.49 -18.91
C LEU A 343 -2.42 -34.17 -20.02
N THR A 344 -3.27 -35.14 -20.35
CA THR A 344 -4.48 -34.95 -21.16
C THR A 344 -5.69 -35.12 -20.24
N LEU A 345 -6.62 -34.17 -20.29
CA LEU A 345 -7.93 -34.26 -19.63
C LEU A 345 -8.97 -34.68 -20.66
N SER A 346 -9.86 -35.58 -20.28
CA SER A 346 -11.00 -35.97 -21.10
C SER A 346 -12.26 -36.16 -20.28
N ARG A 347 -13.41 -35.69 -20.78
CA ARG A 347 -14.72 -35.91 -20.16
C ARG A 347 -15.80 -35.91 -21.23
N ALA A 348 -16.59 -36.98 -21.28
CA ALA A 348 -17.65 -37.14 -22.28
C ALA A 348 -18.75 -36.05 -22.18
N ALA A 349 -19.00 -35.54 -20.97
CA ALA A 349 -19.92 -34.43 -20.73
C ALA A 349 -19.32 -33.04 -20.99
N GLY A 350 -18.05 -32.97 -21.38
CA GLY A 350 -17.27 -31.73 -21.51
C GLY A 350 -16.23 -31.58 -20.41
N VAL A 351 -15.00 -31.25 -20.79
CA VAL A 351 -13.99 -30.77 -19.83
C VAL A 351 -14.31 -29.34 -19.45
N ASP A 352 -14.04 -28.98 -18.21
CA ASP A 352 -14.26 -27.62 -17.74
C ASP A 352 -13.19 -26.66 -18.29
N ALA A 353 -13.47 -26.15 -19.49
CA ALA A 353 -12.71 -25.13 -20.17
C ALA A 353 -13.65 -24.02 -20.65
N SER A 354 -13.31 -22.79 -20.34
CA SER A 354 -14.20 -21.65 -20.55
C SER A 354 -13.47 -20.36 -20.88
N ALA A 355 -14.14 -19.46 -21.60
CA ALA A 355 -13.82 -18.05 -21.57
C ALA A 355 -14.56 -17.43 -20.37
N GLN A 356 -13.84 -16.74 -19.50
CA GLN A 356 -14.37 -16.08 -18.32
C GLN A 356 -14.04 -14.59 -18.41
N SER A 357 -15.01 -13.75 -18.11
CA SER A 357 -14.83 -12.31 -18.12
C SER A 357 -15.35 -11.72 -16.83
N TYR A 358 -14.49 -11.00 -16.11
CA TYR A 358 -14.87 -10.25 -14.94
C TYR A 358 -14.80 -8.75 -15.18
N TYR A 359 -15.91 -8.04 -14.98
CA TYR A 359 -16.01 -6.58 -15.13
C TYR A 359 -16.33 -5.92 -13.82
N GLU A 360 -15.50 -4.99 -13.40
CA GLU A 360 -15.50 -4.47 -12.05
C GLU A 360 -15.40 -2.94 -12.07
N ASP A 361 -16.27 -2.27 -11.32
CA ASP A 361 -16.21 -0.86 -10.99
C ASP A 361 -15.86 -0.74 -9.50
N VAL A 362 -14.74 -0.07 -9.19
CA VAL A 362 -14.24 0.14 -7.83
C VAL A 362 -14.06 1.63 -7.59
N ASP A 363 -14.82 2.20 -6.67
CA ASP A 363 -14.73 3.61 -6.29
C ASP A 363 -14.28 3.72 -4.83
N SER A 364 -13.40 4.68 -4.54
CA SER A 364 -12.92 4.98 -3.20
C SER A 364 -12.81 6.48 -3.02
N ASP A 365 -13.48 7.01 -2.01
CA ASP A 365 -13.44 8.40 -1.62
C ASP A 365 -12.85 8.52 -0.23
N ASN A 366 -11.84 9.37 -0.06
CA ASN A 366 -11.24 9.66 1.24
C ASN A 366 -11.18 11.16 1.47
N TYR A 367 -11.73 11.61 2.59
CA TYR A 367 -11.75 13.01 3.00
C TYR A 367 -11.13 13.15 4.37
N THR A 368 -10.33 14.20 4.54
CA THR A 368 -9.70 14.54 5.82
C THR A 368 -9.86 16.02 6.09
N THR A 369 -10.25 16.40 7.30
CA THR A 369 -10.16 17.78 7.79
C THR A 369 -9.36 17.81 9.07
N ASN A 370 -8.54 18.84 9.25
CA ASN A 370 -7.68 18.97 10.41
C ASN A 370 -7.56 20.45 10.80
N LEU A 371 -7.66 20.71 12.10
CA LEU A 371 -7.47 22.01 12.73
C LEU A 371 -6.33 21.86 13.73
N GLU A 372 -5.30 22.69 13.61
CA GLU A 372 -4.15 22.71 14.52
C GLU A 372 -4.04 24.09 15.18
N ALA A 373 -3.62 24.07 16.44
CA ALA A 373 -3.19 25.26 17.18
C ALA A 373 -1.83 24.95 17.83
N HIS A 374 -0.86 25.82 17.57
CA HIS A 374 0.48 25.75 18.11
C HIS A 374 0.72 27.00 18.93
N TRP A 375 0.96 26.82 20.22
CA TRP A 375 1.37 27.90 21.10
C TRP A 375 2.76 27.60 21.66
N HIS A 376 3.63 28.59 21.76
CA HIS A 376 4.89 28.44 22.46
C HIS A 376 5.38 29.73 23.10
N ASN A 377 6.25 29.59 24.09
CA ASN A 377 7.10 30.64 24.61
C ASN A 377 8.52 30.09 24.82
N ASP A 378 9.36 30.79 25.58
CA ASP A 378 10.75 30.41 25.82
C ASP A 378 10.94 29.04 26.49
N ARG A 379 9.93 28.51 27.18
CA ARG A 379 10.06 27.26 27.96
C ARG A 379 8.99 26.21 27.66
N LEU A 380 7.82 26.60 27.18
CA LEU A 380 6.70 25.70 26.99
C LEU A 380 6.19 25.83 25.56
N GLN A 381 6.02 24.71 24.89
CA GLN A 381 5.30 24.58 23.62
C GLN A 381 4.10 23.67 23.85
N ILE A 382 2.94 24.04 23.30
CA ILE A 382 1.72 23.26 23.30
C ILE A 382 1.26 23.12 21.86
N ASN A 383 1.04 21.90 21.40
CA ASN A 383 0.45 21.61 20.11
C ASN A 383 -0.88 20.89 20.36
N SER A 384 -1.94 21.31 19.67
CA SER A 384 -3.23 20.64 19.74
C SER A 384 -3.83 20.51 18.36
N SER A 385 -4.42 19.36 18.07
CA SER A 385 -5.10 19.10 16.81
C SER A 385 -6.44 18.41 17.00
N ALA A 386 -7.38 18.71 16.11
CA ALA A 386 -8.65 18.01 15.99
C ALA A 386 -8.88 17.68 14.52
N GLN A 387 -9.13 16.41 14.23
CA GLN A 387 -9.31 15.91 12.88
C GLN A 387 -10.60 15.11 12.76
N TYR A 388 -11.24 15.23 11.59
CA TYR A 388 -12.36 14.40 11.20
C TYR A 388 -12.10 13.80 9.81
N ASN A 389 -12.07 12.48 9.75
CA ASN A 389 -11.87 11.74 8.51
C ASN A 389 -13.15 10.98 8.16
N TRP A 390 -13.48 10.91 6.89
CA TRP A 390 -14.52 10.02 6.41
C TRP A 390 -14.16 9.45 5.04
N SER A 391 -14.51 8.19 4.83
CA SER A 391 -14.25 7.50 3.58
C SER A 391 -15.36 6.54 3.21
N SER A 392 -15.45 6.23 1.92
CA SER A 392 -16.31 5.16 1.41
C SER A 392 -15.60 4.39 0.31
N THR A 393 -15.89 3.10 0.23
CA THR A 393 -15.43 2.23 -0.86
C THR A 393 -16.61 1.47 -1.43
N ASN A 394 -16.77 1.51 -2.74
CA ASN A 394 -17.83 0.86 -3.48
C ASN A 394 -17.19 -0.10 -4.46
N TYR A 395 -17.67 -1.34 -4.45
CA TYR A 395 -17.26 -2.36 -5.38
C TYR A 395 -18.50 -2.93 -6.04
N TYR A 396 -18.45 -3.11 -7.36
CA TYR A 396 -19.50 -3.76 -8.12
C TYR A 396 -18.88 -4.61 -9.22
N GLY A 397 -19.24 -5.89 -9.25
CA GLY A 397 -18.67 -6.88 -10.17
C GLY A 397 -19.76 -7.64 -10.94
N ILE A 398 -19.54 -7.86 -12.23
CA ILE A 398 -20.27 -8.83 -13.05
C ILE A 398 -19.29 -9.81 -13.68
N LEU A 399 -19.46 -11.09 -13.41
CA LEU A 399 -18.70 -12.16 -14.02
C LEU A 399 -19.61 -12.98 -14.96
N SER A 400 -19.05 -13.35 -16.11
CA SER A 400 -19.70 -14.25 -17.08
C SER A 400 -18.74 -15.34 -17.54
N LEU A 401 -19.21 -16.58 -17.56
CA LEU A 401 -18.44 -17.75 -17.98
C LEU A 401 -19.14 -18.42 -19.17
N ALA A 402 -18.36 -18.69 -20.22
CA ALA A 402 -18.80 -19.38 -21.42
C ALA A 402 -17.97 -20.64 -21.68
N HIS A 403 -18.61 -21.80 -21.75
CA HIS A 403 -17.97 -23.05 -22.15
C HIS A 403 -17.51 -22.96 -23.61
N LEU A 404 -16.37 -23.60 -23.89
CA LEU A 404 -15.89 -23.81 -25.25
C LEU A 404 -16.62 -25.01 -25.87
N LEU A 405 -17.13 -24.84 -27.09
CA LEU A 405 -17.84 -25.87 -27.85
C LEU A 405 -16.98 -26.40 -29.00
N ASP A 406 -17.20 -27.65 -29.37
CA ASP A 406 -16.67 -28.26 -30.58
C ASP A 406 -17.50 -27.89 -31.83
N SER A 407 -17.06 -28.35 -33.01
CA SER A 407 -17.74 -28.10 -34.28
C SER A 407 -19.16 -28.69 -34.36
N THR A 408 -19.57 -29.54 -33.42
CA THR A 408 -20.91 -30.11 -33.31
C THR A 408 -21.81 -29.35 -32.34
N GLY A 409 -21.30 -28.29 -31.71
CA GLY A 409 -22.02 -27.49 -30.73
C GLY A 409 -22.09 -28.11 -29.34
N LYS A 410 -21.25 -29.11 -29.03
CA LYS A 410 -21.15 -29.73 -27.70
C LYS A 410 -19.95 -29.18 -26.94
N PRO A 411 -19.97 -29.13 -25.60
CA PRO A 411 -18.79 -28.79 -24.82
C PRO A 411 -17.59 -29.65 -25.22
N ILE A 412 -16.40 -29.03 -25.36
CA ILE A 412 -15.21 -29.75 -25.76
C ILE A 412 -14.91 -30.90 -24.79
N SER A 413 -14.56 -32.07 -25.33
CA SER A 413 -14.41 -33.28 -24.53
C SER A 413 -12.97 -33.59 -24.15
N THR A 414 -11.98 -32.85 -24.66
CA THR A 414 -10.56 -33.09 -24.38
C THR A 414 -9.71 -31.82 -24.48
N VAL A 415 -8.69 -31.72 -23.62
CA VAL A 415 -7.62 -30.71 -23.65
C VAL A 415 -6.28 -31.33 -23.27
N ASN A 416 -5.18 -30.79 -23.78
CA ASN A 416 -3.84 -31.15 -23.31
C ASN A 416 -3.25 -30.00 -22.49
N VAL A 417 -2.67 -30.32 -21.35
CA VAL A 417 -2.11 -29.36 -20.40
C VAL A 417 -0.62 -29.68 -20.22
N ASP A 418 0.24 -28.70 -20.46
CA ASP A 418 1.68 -28.72 -20.23
C ASP A 418 2.01 -27.62 -19.22
N LEU A 419 2.18 -28.00 -17.96
CA LEU A 419 2.41 -27.10 -16.83
C LEU A 419 3.84 -26.58 -16.75
N ASN A 420 4.74 -26.99 -17.67
CA ASN A 420 6.14 -26.60 -17.67
C ASN A 420 6.65 -26.34 -19.11
N SER A 421 5.89 -25.54 -19.87
CA SER A 421 6.00 -25.48 -21.32
C SER A 421 7.05 -24.51 -21.83
N LYS A 422 7.86 -24.94 -22.80
CA LYS A 422 8.82 -24.05 -23.50
C LYS A 422 8.14 -22.98 -24.37
N ASN A 423 6.83 -23.07 -24.59
CA ASN A 423 6.07 -22.14 -25.43
C ASN A 423 5.73 -20.83 -24.71
N VAL A 424 5.89 -20.80 -23.37
CA VAL A 424 5.62 -19.63 -22.53
C VAL A 424 6.95 -19.20 -21.89
N PRO A 425 7.30 -17.90 -21.89
CA PRO A 425 8.46 -17.39 -21.15
C PRO A 425 8.44 -17.83 -19.69
N GLY A 426 9.60 -18.19 -19.13
CA GLY A 426 9.69 -18.72 -17.76
C GLY A 426 9.15 -20.15 -17.59
N ARG A 427 8.86 -20.85 -18.70
CA ARG A 427 8.26 -22.18 -18.74
C ARG A 427 6.83 -22.27 -18.18
N GLY A 428 6.05 -21.19 -18.26
CA GLY A 428 4.67 -21.16 -17.75
C GLY A 428 3.73 -22.22 -18.34
N PRO A 429 2.54 -22.43 -17.72
CA PRO A 429 1.58 -23.44 -18.16
C PRO A 429 0.99 -23.14 -19.54
N TYR A 430 0.81 -24.18 -20.36
CA TYR A 430 0.31 -24.13 -21.75
C TYR A 430 -0.80 -25.18 -21.96
N VAL A 431 -1.89 -24.80 -22.63
CA VAL A 431 -3.09 -25.61 -22.84
C VAL A 431 -3.42 -25.55 -24.32
N SER A 432 -3.57 -26.73 -24.93
CA SER A 432 -4.06 -26.86 -26.29
C SER A 432 -5.50 -27.32 -26.29
N PHE A 433 -6.32 -26.70 -27.14
CA PHE A 433 -7.74 -27.02 -27.31
C PHE A 433 -7.98 -27.68 -28.69
N PRO A 434 -7.73 -28.99 -28.84
CA PRO A 434 -7.67 -29.64 -30.15
C PRO A 434 -9.02 -29.76 -30.88
N THR A 435 -10.14 -29.64 -30.17
CA THR A 435 -11.48 -29.89 -30.71
C THR A 435 -12.33 -28.63 -30.89
N THR A 436 -11.79 -27.44 -30.63
CA THR A 436 -12.51 -26.17 -30.82
C THR A 436 -11.70 -25.18 -31.63
N ASP A 437 -12.40 -24.36 -32.38
CA ASP A 437 -11.85 -23.17 -33.03
C ASP A 437 -12.21 -21.95 -32.18
N LEU A 438 -11.22 -21.42 -31.45
CA LEU A 438 -11.40 -20.23 -30.61
C LEU A 438 -11.75 -18.97 -31.42
N SER A 439 -11.50 -18.97 -32.73
CA SER A 439 -11.82 -17.86 -33.63
C SER A 439 -13.28 -17.85 -34.13
N ASN A 440 -14.08 -18.87 -33.78
CA ASN A 440 -15.49 -18.92 -34.11
C ASN A 440 -16.36 -18.56 -32.90
N VAL A 441 -17.02 -17.40 -32.96
CA VAL A 441 -17.90 -16.89 -31.89
C VAL A 441 -19.05 -17.85 -31.50
N ASN A 442 -19.49 -18.72 -32.41
CA ASN A 442 -20.56 -19.68 -32.11
C ASN A 442 -20.08 -20.86 -31.25
N ASN A 443 -18.77 -20.99 -31.01
CA ASN A 443 -18.19 -22.01 -30.15
C ASN A 443 -18.17 -21.61 -28.67
N TYR A 444 -18.98 -20.61 -28.27
CA TYR A 444 -19.04 -20.12 -26.90
C TYR A 444 -20.48 -20.14 -26.38
N GLN A 445 -20.71 -20.82 -25.25
CA GLN A 445 -22.02 -20.90 -24.60
C GLN A 445 -21.91 -20.47 -23.14
N ILE A 446 -22.62 -19.40 -22.77
CA ILE A 446 -22.75 -18.96 -21.38
C ILE A 446 -23.41 -20.08 -20.57
N PHE A 447 -22.77 -20.42 -19.45
CA PHE A 447 -23.24 -21.44 -18.51
C PHE A 447 -23.27 -20.98 -17.05
N GLN A 448 -22.56 -19.89 -16.72
CA GLN A 448 -22.62 -19.28 -15.40
C GLN A 448 -22.48 -17.76 -15.52
N VAL A 449 -23.23 -17.06 -14.69
CA VAL A 449 -23.12 -15.61 -14.51
C VAL A 449 -23.22 -15.28 -13.03
N HIS A 450 -22.51 -14.22 -12.64
CA HIS A 450 -22.39 -13.79 -11.26
C HIS A 450 -22.51 -12.26 -11.18
N ASP A 451 -23.16 -11.77 -10.13
CA ASP A 451 -23.44 -10.36 -9.87
C ASP A 451 -23.17 -10.09 -8.40
N GLU A 452 -22.22 -9.22 -8.09
CA GLU A 452 -21.85 -8.90 -6.71
C GLU A 452 -21.60 -7.41 -6.46
N GLN A 453 -21.71 -7.03 -5.18
CA GLN A 453 -21.34 -5.71 -4.70
C GLN A 453 -20.82 -5.75 -3.27
N THR A 454 -19.91 -4.82 -2.98
CA THR A 454 -19.52 -4.46 -1.61
C THR A 454 -19.63 -2.96 -1.45
N TYR A 455 -20.10 -2.51 -0.30
CA TYR A 455 -20.13 -1.11 0.07
C TYR A 455 -19.60 -0.95 1.49
N ALA A 456 -18.60 -0.10 1.68
CA ALA A 456 -18.02 0.20 2.99
C ALA A 456 -17.99 1.71 3.26
N LYS A 457 -18.21 2.10 4.51
CA LYS A 457 -18.06 3.48 5.02
C LYS A 457 -17.23 3.46 6.29
N SER A 458 -16.43 4.50 6.49
CA SER A 458 -15.75 4.76 7.76
C SER A 458 -15.82 6.23 8.13
N HIS A 459 -16.02 6.52 9.41
CA HIS A 459 -15.94 7.86 9.98
C HIS A 459 -15.03 7.80 11.20
N GLU A 460 -14.14 8.79 11.34
CA GLU A 460 -13.19 8.84 12.44
C GLU A 460 -13.03 10.26 12.95
N PHE A 461 -13.16 10.43 14.28
CA PHE A 461 -12.80 11.65 14.98
C PHE A 461 -11.52 11.43 15.79
N VAL A 462 -10.61 12.39 15.68
CA VAL A 462 -9.32 12.41 16.37
C VAL A 462 -9.15 13.71 17.12
N PHE A 463 -8.73 13.61 18.38
CA PHE A 463 -8.18 14.74 19.13
C PHE A 463 -6.80 14.39 19.66
N SER A 464 -5.85 15.30 19.53
CA SER A 464 -4.49 15.16 20.08
C SER A 464 -4.05 16.46 20.74
N SER A 465 -3.34 16.36 21.85
CA SER A 465 -2.71 17.51 22.50
C SER A 465 -1.44 17.07 23.20
N ASP A 466 -0.36 17.82 23.00
CA ASP A 466 0.92 17.62 23.67
C ASP A 466 1.49 18.94 24.18
N ALA A 467 2.30 18.83 25.22
CA ALA A 467 3.01 19.92 25.84
C ALA A 467 4.48 19.54 26.02
N THR A 468 5.38 20.32 25.46
CA THR A 468 6.84 20.19 25.61
C THR A 468 7.37 21.30 26.50
N TYR A 469 7.92 20.92 27.66
CA TYR A 469 8.56 21.83 28.61
C TYR A 469 10.08 21.67 28.56
N ARG A 470 10.79 22.76 28.25
CA ARG A 470 12.26 22.85 28.29
C ARG A 470 12.72 22.91 29.74
N LEU A 471 13.44 21.87 30.16
CA LEU A 471 13.94 21.70 31.53
C LEU A 471 15.29 22.41 31.72
N SER A 472 16.20 22.27 30.75
CA SER A 472 17.54 22.83 30.83
C SER A 472 18.21 22.89 29.44
N GLU A 473 19.08 23.89 29.24
CA GLU A 473 19.90 24.05 28.03
C GLU A 473 21.23 23.30 28.10
N ASP A 474 21.73 22.96 29.29
CA ASP A 474 23.06 22.37 29.52
C ASP A 474 23.06 21.09 30.40
N GLY A 475 21.97 20.82 31.13
CA GLY A 475 21.78 19.67 32.01
C GLY A 475 21.42 18.35 31.31
N PHE A 476 21.38 17.26 32.09
CA PHE A 476 21.13 15.90 31.57
C PHE A 476 19.77 15.77 30.88
N PHE A 477 18.71 16.28 31.52
CA PHE A 477 17.37 16.33 30.92
C PHE A 477 17.17 17.66 30.21
N ARG A 478 16.85 17.60 28.92
CA ARG A 478 16.68 18.77 28.05
C ARG A 478 15.25 19.26 28.05
N SER A 479 14.31 18.35 27.85
CA SER A 479 12.88 18.67 27.85
C SER A 479 12.03 17.45 28.17
N LEU A 480 10.88 17.71 28.74
CA LEU A 480 9.82 16.74 28.96
C LEU A 480 8.66 17.06 28.02
N MET A 481 8.24 16.10 27.22
CA MET A 481 7.00 16.17 26.46
C MET A 481 5.98 15.19 27.05
N VAL A 482 4.75 15.65 27.23
CA VAL A 482 3.62 14.80 27.63
C VAL A 482 2.45 15.06 26.69
N GLY A 483 1.66 14.04 26.40
CA GLY A 483 0.52 14.23 25.53
C GLY A 483 -0.56 13.18 25.67
N VAL A 484 -1.72 13.50 25.12
CA VAL A 484 -2.92 12.67 25.09
C VAL A 484 -3.48 12.62 23.68
N ARG A 485 -4.04 11.48 23.30
CA ARG A 485 -4.73 11.30 22.01
C ARG A 485 -5.99 10.46 22.20
N TYR A 486 -7.11 10.93 21.67
CA TYR A 486 -8.39 10.22 21.62
C TYR A 486 -8.75 9.89 20.17
N ASN A 487 -9.29 8.69 19.94
CA ASN A 487 -9.77 8.20 18.65
C ASN A 487 -11.17 7.59 18.83
N ASP A 488 -12.10 7.94 17.95
CA ASP A 488 -13.43 7.34 17.86
C ASP A 488 -13.73 7.02 16.39
N ARG A 489 -13.89 5.74 16.08
CA ARG A 489 -14.07 5.26 14.72
C ARG A 489 -15.31 4.38 14.62
N HIS A 490 -16.07 4.58 13.55
CA HIS A 490 -17.24 3.79 13.19
C HIS A 490 -17.13 3.34 11.73
N THR A 491 -17.23 2.03 11.49
CA THR A 491 -17.08 1.42 10.16
C THR A 491 -18.22 0.47 9.85
N THR A 492 -18.76 0.51 8.63
CA THR A 492 -19.80 -0.42 8.16
C THR A 492 -19.36 -1.08 6.86
N ARG A 493 -19.69 -2.35 6.69
CA ARG A 493 -19.52 -3.10 5.45
C ARG A 493 -20.81 -3.85 5.11
N ASP A 494 -21.29 -3.68 3.89
CA ASP A 494 -22.37 -4.45 3.28
C ASP A 494 -21.82 -5.22 2.07
N TYR A 495 -22.06 -6.52 2.00
CA TYR A 495 -21.68 -7.38 0.88
C TYR A 495 -22.88 -8.15 0.37
N GLY A 496 -22.95 -8.43 -0.93
CA GLY A 496 -23.99 -9.29 -1.49
C GLY A 496 -23.61 -9.79 -2.87
N TYR A 497 -23.91 -11.06 -3.14
CA TYR A 497 -23.69 -11.70 -4.43
C TYR A 497 -24.83 -12.65 -4.80
N ARG A 498 -24.85 -13.08 -6.06
CA ARG A 498 -25.72 -14.16 -6.54
C ARG A 498 -25.16 -14.79 -7.82
N ASP A 499 -25.47 -16.05 -8.01
CA ASP A 499 -25.09 -16.85 -9.18
C ASP A 499 -26.32 -17.40 -9.92
N ALA A 500 -26.20 -17.52 -11.24
CA ALA A 500 -27.19 -18.13 -12.10
C ALA A 500 -26.49 -18.94 -13.19
N PHE A 501 -27.16 -19.99 -13.64
CA PHE A 501 -26.61 -20.98 -14.57
C PHE A 501 -27.45 -21.06 -15.85
N PRO A 502 -27.53 -19.98 -16.66
CA PRO A 502 -28.30 -19.99 -17.89
C PRO A 502 -27.63 -20.89 -18.93
N THR A 503 -28.35 -21.23 -20.01
CA THR A 503 -27.75 -21.90 -21.17
C THR A 503 -28.07 -21.08 -22.41
N SER A 504 -27.10 -20.31 -22.88
CA SER A 504 -27.29 -19.42 -24.05
C SER A 504 -26.01 -19.28 -24.86
N GLY A 505 -26.13 -19.12 -26.18
CA GLY A 505 -24.98 -18.75 -27.01
C GLY A 505 -24.47 -17.36 -26.65
N LEU A 506 -23.15 -17.15 -26.70
CA LEU A 506 -22.50 -15.90 -26.29
C LEU A 506 -23.17 -14.65 -26.91
N SER A 507 -23.38 -14.65 -28.23
CA SER A 507 -23.97 -13.53 -28.97
C SER A 507 -25.44 -13.25 -28.67
N ASN A 508 -26.15 -14.18 -28.00
CA ASN A 508 -27.60 -14.12 -27.81
C ASN A 508 -28.01 -13.98 -26.34
N PHE A 509 -27.05 -13.89 -25.41
CA PHE A 509 -27.35 -13.93 -23.98
C PHE A 509 -28.11 -12.68 -23.51
N VAL A 510 -27.61 -11.48 -23.78
CA VAL A 510 -28.26 -10.22 -23.40
C VAL A 510 -28.52 -9.38 -24.64
N SER A 511 -29.77 -8.96 -24.84
CA SER A 511 -30.11 -8.06 -25.95
C SER A 511 -29.37 -6.73 -25.83
N GLY A 512 -28.73 -6.29 -26.92
CA GLY A 512 -27.99 -5.03 -26.96
C GLY A 512 -26.58 -5.07 -26.37
N VAL A 513 -26.08 -6.25 -25.98
CA VAL A 513 -24.68 -6.46 -25.57
C VAL A 513 -23.91 -7.09 -26.72
N GLY A 514 -22.84 -6.42 -27.18
CA GLY A 514 -21.96 -6.93 -28.22
C GLY A 514 -21.05 -8.06 -27.74
N VAL A 515 -20.30 -8.63 -28.68
CA VAL A 515 -19.22 -9.59 -28.40
C VAL A 515 -17.90 -8.99 -28.86
N GLU A 516 -16.88 -9.08 -28.02
CA GLU A 516 -15.52 -8.60 -28.27
C GLU A 516 -14.53 -9.77 -28.24
N ALA A 517 -13.33 -9.53 -28.77
CA ALA A 517 -12.25 -10.51 -28.73
C ALA A 517 -11.10 -9.97 -27.89
N SER A 518 -10.56 -10.82 -27.03
CA SER A 518 -9.32 -10.59 -26.31
C SER A 518 -8.19 -11.38 -26.95
N LYS A 519 -6.99 -10.80 -26.94
CA LYS A 519 -5.78 -11.39 -27.51
C LYS A 519 -4.66 -11.25 -26.49
N LEU A 520 -4.13 -12.38 -26.04
CA LEU A 520 -2.99 -12.42 -25.15
C LEU A 520 -1.69 -12.26 -25.95
N GLU A 521 -0.71 -11.52 -25.43
CA GLU A 521 0.63 -11.40 -26.02
C GLU A 521 1.75 -11.74 -25.02
N VAL A 522 2.04 -13.03 -24.88
CA VAL A 522 3.08 -13.55 -23.97
C VAL A 522 4.10 -14.36 -24.77
N GLY A 523 5.14 -13.68 -25.26
CA GLY A 523 6.36 -14.24 -25.90
C GLY A 523 6.23 -15.59 -26.61
N GLY A 524 5.82 -15.60 -27.88
CA GLY A 524 5.68 -16.83 -28.68
C GLY A 524 4.33 -17.53 -28.52
N PHE A 525 3.53 -17.14 -27.53
CA PHE A 525 2.15 -17.59 -27.31
C PHE A 525 1.19 -16.41 -27.43
N SER A 526 0.16 -16.55 -28.29
CA SER A 526 -0.79 -15.45 -28.54
C SER A 526 -2.19 -15.95 -28.97
N PRO A 527 -2.93 -16.62 -28.06
CA PRO A 527 -4.31 -17.00 -28.33
C PRO A 527 -5.23 -15.77 -28.41
N THR A 528 -6.29 -15.91 -29.21
CA THR A 528 -7.42 -14.97 -29.29
C THR A 528 -8.71 -15.71 -28.95
N TRP A 529 -9.59 -15.12 -28.15
CA TRP A 529 -10.90 -15.70 -27.79
C TRP A 529 -11.98 -14.63 -27.69
N TYR A 530 -13.25 -15.06 -27.70
CA TYR A 530 -14.41 -14.16 -27.63
C TYR A 530 -15.05 -14.13 -26.25
N HIS A 531 -15.61 -12.97 -25.90
CA HIS A 531 -16.35 -12.71 -24.68
C HIS A 531 -17.41 -11.61 -24.89
N LEU A 532 -18.36 -11.46 -23.97
CA LEU A 532 -19.33 -10.36 -24.01
C LEU A 532 -18.59 -9.02 -23.91
N SER A 533 -19.03 -7.96 -24.60
CA SER A 533 -18.45 -6.63 -24.40
C SER A 533 -18.70 -6.16 -22.97
N GLY A 534 -17.64 -5.98 -22.19
CA GLY A 534 -17.75 -5.51 -20.81
C GLY A 534 -18.37 -4.11 -20.71
N LYS A 535 -18.04 -3.23 -21.67
CA LYS A 535 -18.61 -1.88 -21.74
C LYS A 535 -20.12 -1.93 -21.93
N ASP A 536 -20.60 -2.74 -22.88
CA ASP A 536 -22.03 -2.87 -23.15
C ASP A 536 -22.74 -3.58 -21.99
N LEU A 537 -22.12 -4.61 -21.41
CA LEU A 537 -22.67 -5.38 -20.31
C LEU A 537 -22.86 -4.52 -19.05
N MET A 538 -21.85 -3.73 -18.68
CA MET A 538 -21.92 -2.81 -17.54
C MET A 538 -22.93 -1.70 -17.78
N ALA A 539 -23.03 -1.17 -19.02
CA ALA A 539 -24.06 -0.19 -19.39
C ALA A 539 -25.48 -0.77 -19.39
N ASN A 540 -25.64 -2.07 -19.62
CA ASN A 540 -26.91 -2.80 -19.63
C ASN A 540 -27.01 -3.85 -18.49
N ALA A 541 -26.50 -3.52 -17.31
CA ALA A 541 -26.50 -4.43 -16.16
C ALA A 541 -27.91 -4.91 -15.76
N ALA A 542 -28.95 -4.08 -15.97
CA ALA A 542 -30.34 -4.49 -15.74
C ALA A 542 -30.81 -5.56 -16.74
N GLY A 543 -30.43 -5.45 -18.01
CA GLY A 543 -30.71 -6.46 -19.04
C GLY A 543 -29.95 -7.76 -18.77
N PHE A 544 -28.69 -7.68 -18.33
CA PHE A 544 -27.91 -8.83 -17.87
C PHE A 544 -28.62 -9.58 -16.74
N ARG A 545 -29.10 -8.87 -15.72
CA ARG A 545 -29.86 -9.48 -14.63
C ARG A 545 -31.15 -10.15 -15.10
N ALA A 546 -31.89 -9.50 -15.99
CA ALA A 546 -33.12 -10.06 -16.54
C ALA A 546 -32.82 -11.35 -17.36
N ALA A 547 -31.74 -11.36 -18.14
CA ALA A 547 -31.30 -12.54 -18.89
C ALA A 547 -30.83 -13.69 -17.98
N ALA A 548 -30.27 -13.37 -16.81
CA ALA A 548 -29.92 -14.32 -15.76
C ALA A 548 -31.15 -14.83 -14.96
N GLY A 549 -32.35 -14.30 -15.21
CA GLY A 549 -33.57 -14.65 -14.47
C GLY A 549 -33.74 -13.93 -13.13
N TRP A 550 -32.93 -12.89 -12.86
CA TRP A 550 -33.01 -12.10 -11.64
C TRP A 550 -33.86 -10.84 -11.79
N THR A 551 -34.20 -10.24 -10.65
CA THR A 551 -34.70 -8.86 -10.60
C THR A 551 -33.65 -7.88 -11.12
N THR A 552 -34.07 -6.75 -11.71
CA THR A 552 -33.16 -5.74 -12.27
C THR A 552 -32.35 -4.94 -11.23
N VAL A 553 -32.71 -5.02 -9.95
CA VAL A 553 -31.96 -4.42 -8.85
C VAL A 553 -30.69 -5.21 -8.54
N LYS A 554 -29.66 -4.51 -8.02
CA LYS A 554 -28.42 -5.12 -7.51
C LYS A 554 -28.73 -6.16 -6.40
N PRO A 555 -27.87 -7.19 -6.21
CA PRO A 555 -28.10 -8.23 -5.20
C PRO A 555 -28.24 -7.63 -3.81
N SER A 556 -29.17 -8.13 -3.00
CA SER A 556 -29.32 -7.70 -1.60
C SER A 556 -28.11 -8.11 -0.76
N ASN A 557 -27.95 -7.48 0.41
CA ASN A 557 -26.93 -7.84 1.38
C ASN A 557 -27.04 -9.33 1.77
N ASN A 558 -25.94 -10.06 1.64
CA ASN A 558 -25.65 -11.32 2.30
C ASN A 558 -24.97 -11.04 3.64
N LEU A 559 -25.68 -11.34 4.74
CA LEU A 559 -25.25 -11.00 6.08
C LEU A 559 -23.92 -11.68 6.49
N GLY A 560 -23.53 -12.76 5.79
CA GLY A 560 -22.42 -13.64 6.16
C GLY A 560 -21.04 -13.01 6.05
N GLN A 561 -20.90 -11.82 5.44
CA GLN A 561 -19.65 -11.05 5.45
C GLN A 561 -19.88 -9.55 5.71
N SER A 562 -21.09 -9.16 6.10
CA SER A 562 -21.43 -7.78 6.44
C SER A 562 -21.19 -7.53 7.93
N TYR A 563 -20.74 -6.33 8.29
CA TYR A 563 -20.49 -5.99 9.69
C TYR A 563 -20.63 -4.50 10.01
N VAL A 564 -20.79 -4.22 11.30
CA VAL A 564 -20.72 -2.88 11.89
C VAL A 564 -19.68 -2.89 13.00
N ASP A 565 -18.66 -2.04 12.90
CA ASP A 565 -17.59 -1.87 13.88
C ASP A 565 -17.64 -0.48 14.55
N ASP A 566 -17.40 -0.48 15.85
CA ASP A 566 -17.19 0.71 16.67
C ASP A 566 -15.90 0.52 17.49
N GLU A 567 -14.85 1.30 17.21
CA GLU A 567 -13.56 1.24 17.91
C GLU A 567 -13.18 2.60 18.51
N LYS A 568 -12.87 2.61 19.81
CA LYS A 568 -12.36 3.77 20.53
C LYS A 568 -10.99 3.49 21.10
N SER A 569 -10.09 4.47 21.01
CA SER A 569 -8.80 4.42 21.69
C SER A 569 -8.49 5.72 22.45
N LEU A 570 -7.86 5.56 23.62
CA LEU A 570 -7.30 6.65 24.39
C LEU A 570 -5.85 6.32 24.69
N ALA A 571 -4.96 7.22 24.27
CA ALA A 571 -3.54 7.12 24.51
C ALA A 571 -3.05 8.27 25.38
N ALA A 572 -2.09 7.98 26.26
CA ALA A 572 -1.28 8.96 26.95
C ALA A 572 0.20 8.59 26.78
N PHE A 573 1.07 9.59 26.66
CA PHE A 573 2.50 9.35 26.51
C PHE A 573 3.34 10.40 27.23
N GLY A 574 4.59 10.02 27.48
CA GLY A 574 5.65 10.92 27.93
C GLY A 574 6.96 10.60 27.21
N ASN A 575 7.65 11.64 26.75
CA ASN A 575 8.99 11.59 26.17
C ASN A 575 9.91 12.50 26.98
N LEU A 576 11.10 12.01 27.29
CA LEU A 576 12.14 12.73 27.98
C LEU A 576 13.36 12.83 27.06
N ASN A 577 13.62 14.04 26.59
CA ASN A 577 14.80 14.34 25.80
C ASN A 577 15.97 14.50 26.75
N TYR A 578 17.07 13.81 26.50
CA TYR A 578 18.26 13.84 27.33
C TYR A 578 19.50 14.13 26.50
N ALA A 579 20.55 14.66 27.14
CA ALA A 579 21.88 14.64 26.58
C ALA A 579 22.96 14.46 27.65
N ILE A 580 24.10 13.90 27.23
CA ILE A 580 25.26 13.62 28.07
C ILE A 580 26.45 14.34 27.44
N ASN A 581 26.96 15.34 28.16
CA ASN A 581 28.19 16.02 27.80
C ASN A 581 29.37 15.10 28.16
N SER A 582 29.88 14.35 27.18
CA SER A 582 31.03 13.44 27.33
C SER A 582 32.04 13.69 26.20
N ARG A 583 33.15 12.94 26.17
CA ARG A 583 34.12 12.99 25.06
C ARG A 583 33.42 12.81 23.69
N PHE A 584 32.42 11.95 23.64
CA PHE A 584 31.50 11.82 22.51
C PHE A 584 30.11 12.21 23.02
N PRO A 585 29.60 13.41 22.69
CA PRO A 585 28.29 13.85 23.15
C PRO A 585 27.22 12.83 22.77
N ILE A 586 26.28 12.59 23.68
CA ILE A 586 25.14 11.70 23.43
C ILE A 586 23.86 12.51 23.62
N ASP A 587 22.91 12.44 22.69
CA ASP A 587 21.55 12.91 22.91
C ASP A 587 20.53 11.84 22.51
N GLY A 588 19.29 12.02 22.92
CA GLY A 588 18.27 11.03 22.65
C GLY A 588 16.93 11.32 23.29
N VAL A 589 16.01 10.37 23.11
CA VAL A 589 14.64 10.42 23.60
C VAL A 589 14.31 9.09 24.24
N ALA A 590 13.89 9.10 25.50
CA ALA A 590 13.31 7.95 26.18
C ALA A 590 11.84 8.23 26.47
N GLY A 591 10.93 7.32 26.11
CA GLY A 591 9.51 7.55 26.30
C GLY A 591 8.67 6.29 26.39
N VAL A 592 7.46 6.47 26.87
CA VAL A 592 6.46 5.41 26.98
C VAL A 592 5.10 5.93 26.52
N ARG A 593 4.41 5.14 25.71
CA ARG A 593 3.02 5.36 25.31
C ARG A 593 2.15 4.25 25.90
N VAL A 594 1.04 4.61 26.52
CA VAL A 594 0.03 3.67 26.99
C VAL A 594 -1.23 3.90 26.19
N VAL A 595 -1.74 2.85 25.55
CA VAL A 595 -2.95 2.93 24.71
C VAL A 595 -3.98 1.96 25.24
N ARG A 596 -5.18 2.46 25.55
CA ARG A 596 -6.34 1.64 25.85
C ARG A 596 -7.26 1.62 24.64
N THR A 597 -7.57 0.43 24.13
CA THR A 597 -8.50 0.23 23.01
C THR A 597 -9.73 -0.52 23.49
N LYS A 598 -10.91 -0.12 23.02
CA LYS A 598 -12.18 -0.82 23.19
C LYS A 598 -12.89 -0.83 21.84
N GLY A 599 -13.19 -2.01 21.32
CA GLY A 599 -13.93 -2.17 20.07
C GLY A 599 -15.03 -3.23 20.16
N SER A 600 -16.01 -3.14 19.27
CA SER A 600 -17.03 -4.17 19.04
C SER A 600 -17.32 -4.29 17.55
N VAL A 601 -17.40 -5.51 17.05
CA VAL A 601 -17.73 -5.81 15.65
C VAL A 601 -18.96 -6.71 15.61
N ASN A 602 -20.09 -6.20 15.12
CA ASN A 602 -21.33 -6.96 14.98
C ASN A 602 -21.44 -7.52 13.56
N SER A 603 -21.73 -8.81 13.42
CA SER A 603 -21.88 -9.52 12.15
C SER A 603 -22.89 -10.66 12.26
N ALA A 604 -23.20 -11.35 11.16
CA ALA A 604 -24.03 -12.56 11.20
C ALA A 604 -23.21 -13.85 11.02
N ARG A 605 -23.71 -14.93 11.61
CA ARG A 605 -23.18 -16.29 11.48
C ARG A 605 -24.23 -17.20 10.87
N TYR A 606 -23.85 -17.87 9.80
CA TYR A 606 -24.59 -18.98 9.23
C TYR A 606 -24.13 -20.23 10.00
N THR A 607 -25.07 -20.93 10.64
CA THR A 607 -24.84 -22.14 11.44
C THR A 607 -25.81 -23.25 11.03
N LEU A 608 -25.46 -24.51 11.29
CA LEU A 608 -26.36 -25.66 11.09
C LEU A 608 -26.99 -26.05 12.42
N ASP A 609 -28.31 -26.21 12.44
CA ASP A 609 -29.00 -26.81 13.59
C ASP A 609 -28.79 -28.34 13.62
N ALA A 610 -29.33 -29.01 14.65
CA ALA A 610 -29.23 -30.46 14.80
C ALA A 610 -29.93 -31.26 13.67
N ASN A 611 -30.78 -30.60 12.86
CA ASN A 611 -31.50 -31.17 11.73
C ASN A 611 -30.89 -30.74 10.38
N TRP A 612 -29.68 -30.16 10.37
CA TRP A 612 -28.99 -29.66 9.18
C TRP A 612 -29.67 -28.49 8.48
N ASN A 613 -30.55 -27.76 9.16
CA ASN A 613 -31.08 -26.51 8.62
C ASN A 613 -30.11 -25.37 8.88
N GLU A 614 -29.90 -24.53 7.87
CA GLU A 614 -29.18 -23.28 8.02
C GLU A 614 -29.96 -22.31 8.92
N THR A 615 -29.27 -21.71 9.86
CA THR A 615 -29.77 -20.71 10.79
C THR A 615 -28.84 -19.50 10.78
N ILE A 616 -29.42 -18.31 10.82
CA ILE A 616 -28.65 -17.06 10.84
C ILE A 616 -28.76 -16.45 12.24
N THR A 617 -27.62 -16.20 12.88
CA THR A 617 -27.55 -15.59 14.21
C THR A 617 -26.67 -14.34 14.19
N GLU A 618 -27.09 -13.28 14.86
CA GLU A 618 -26.21 -12.13 15.10
C GLU A 618 -25.15 -12.50 16.15
N ALA A 619 -23.92 -12.06 15.91
CA ALA A 619 -22.80 -12.26 16.81
C ALA A 619 -21.99 -10.96 16.94
N THR A 620 -21.43 -10.75 18.12
CA THR A 620 -20.58 -9.60 18.43
C THR A 620 -19.19 -10.10 18.79
N GLY A 621 -18.21 -9.73 17.97
CA GLY A 621 -16.79 -9.83 18.26
C GLY A 621 -16.22 -8.54 18.84
N GLY A 622 -14.89 -8.50 18.98
CA GLY A 622 -14.16 -7.37 19.54
C GLY A 622 -13.83 -7.52 21.02
N GLY A 623 -13.21 -6.50 21.60
CA GLY A 623 -12.68 -6.61 22.95
C GLY A 623 -12.07 -5.32 23.48
N LYS A 624 -11.46 -5.45 24.67
CA LYS A 624 -10.76 -4.36 25.36
C LYS A 624 -9.36 -4.82 25.74
N TYR A 625 -8.36 -3.98 25.49
CA TYR A 625 -6.97 -4.27 25.87
C TYR A 625 -6.19 -2.98 26.09
N VAL A 626 -5.03 -3.13 26.71
CA VAL A 626 -4.07 -2.05 26.98
C VAL A 626 -2.72 -2.47 26.44
N ASP A 627 -2.10 -1.59 25.67
CA ASP A 627 -0.73 -1.74 25.19
C ASP A 627 0.18 -0.70 25.84
N VAL A 628 1.35 -1.14 26.30
CA VAL A 628 2.40 -0.28 26.85
C VAL A 628 3.59 -0.35 25.90
N LEU A 629 3.93 0.77 25.29
CA LEU A 629 4.88 0.88 24.19
C LEU A 629 6.08 1.75 24.61
N PRO A 630 7.09 1.18 25.29
CA PRO A 630 8.33 1.88 25.57
C PRO A 630 9.17 2.09 24.29
N SER A 631 9.92 3.19 24.26
CA SER A 631 10.88 3.51 23.21
C SER A 631 12.08 4.26 23.79
N ILE A 632 13.27 3.96 23.29
CA ILE A 632 14.51 4.67 23.61
C ILE A 632 15.28 4.85 22.31
N ASN A 633 15.67 6.08 21.99
CA ASN A 633 16.54 6.41 20.88
C ASN A 633 17.75 7.18 21.43
N ALA A 634 18.95 6.87 20.96
CA ALA A 634 20.20 7.51 21.35
C ALA A 634 21.06 7.81 20.12
N VAL A 635 21.77 8.94 20.16
CA VAL A 635 22.64 9.44 19.11
C VAL A 635 23.98 9.78 19.74
N ILE A 636 25.03 9.08 19.34
CA ILE A 636 26.39 9.29 19.82
C ILE A 636 27.16 10.05 18.74
N HIS A 637 27.64 11.24 19.08
CA HIS A 637 28.36 12.12 18.17
C HIS A 637 29.86 11.93 18.31
N PHE A 638 30.49 11.23 17.37
CA PHE A 638 31.94 11.08 17.35
C PHE A 638 32.63 12.34 16.82
N THR A 639 32.02 12.96 15.80
CA THR A 639 32.41 14.25 15.21
C THR A 639 31.14 14.93 14.68
N PRO A 640 31.18 16.22 14.27
CA PRO A 640 30.04 16.88 13.63
C PRO A 640 29.54 16.21 12.32
N LYS A 641 30.32 15.26 11.79
CA LYS A 641 30.06 14.53 10.55
C LYS A 641 29.85 13.03 10.76
N VAL A 642 30.15 12.47 11.94
CA VAL A 642 30.09 11.02 12.19
C VAL A 642 29.29 10.79 13.46
N GLN A 643 28.20 10.03 13.33
CA GLN A 643 27.33 9.70 14.46
C GLN A 643 26.88 8.23 14.42
N LEU A 644 26.63 7.66 15.59
CA LEU A 644 26.01 6.35 15.75
C LEU A 644 24.64 6.51 16.41
N ARG A 645 23.62 5.99 15.75
CA ARG A 645 22.24 5.98 16.22
C ARG A 645 21.90 4.59 16.75
N LEU A 646 21.28 4.52 17.92
CA LEU A 646 20.82 3.27 18.55
C LEU A 646 19.35 3.43 18.94
N ALA A 647 18.55 2.38 18.77
CA ALA A 647 17.16 2.41 19.19
C ALA A 647 16.68 1.08 19.77
N TYR A 648 15.80 1.18 20.75
CA TYR A 648 14.96 0.12 21.28
C TYR A 648 13.50 0.57 21.18
N THR A 649 12.64 -0.24 20.57
CA THR A 649 11.21 0.09 20.44
C THR A 649 10.32 -1.13 20.64
N TYR A 650 9.15 -0.91 21.21
CA TYR A 650 8.09 -1.92 21.30
C TYR A 650 6.88 -1.45 20.49
N ASN A 651 6.48 -2.24 19.49
CA ASN A 651 5.44 -1.91 18.53
C ASN A 651 4.25 -2.84 18.65
N VAL A 652 3.07 -2.36 18.22
CA VAL A 652 1.84 -3.15 18.12
C VAL A 652 1.16 -2.89 16.78
N GLN A 653 0.59 -3.93 16.18
CA GLN A 653 -0.30 -3.87 15.03
C GLN A 653 -1.58 -4.66 15.34
N ARG A 654 -2.72 -4.00 15.16
CA ARG A 654 -4.04 -4.58 15.39
C ARG A 654 -4.52 -5.34 14.13
N PRO A 655 -5.27 -6.45 14.28
CA PRO A 655 -5.89 -7.11 13.13
C PRO A 655 -6.93 -6.22 12.43
N ASN A 656 -7.26 -6.51 11.17
CA ASN A 656 -8.33 -5.81 10.46
C ASN A 656 -9.71 -6.17 11.03
N PHE A 657 -10.70 -5.34 10.75
CA PHE A 657 -12.05 -5.48 11.33
C PHE A 657 -12.77 -6.74 10.84
N LEU A 658 -12.68 -7.06 9.54
CA LEU A 658 -13.25 -8.28 8.98
C LEU A 658 -12.65 -9.54 9.64
N ASP A 659 -11.34 -9.54 9.84
CA ASP A 659 -10.61 -10.64 10.50
C ASP A 659 -11.02 -10.81 11.96
N LEU A 660 -11.28 -9.71 12.68
CA LEU A 660 -11.71 -9.72 14.10
C LEU A 660 -13.20 -9.95 14.30
N SER A 661 -13.99 -9.85 13.24
CA SER A 661 -15.43 -10.01 13.33
C SER A 661 -15.82 -11.46 13.60
N THR A 662 -17.08 -11.67 13.90
CA THR A 662 -17.69 -12.98 14.11
C THR A 662 -18.39 -13.49 12.85
N TRP A 663 -18.10 -12.97 11.65
CA TRP A 663 -18.84 -13.39 10.44
C TRP A 663 -18.59 -14.87 10.17
N GLN A 664 -19.58 -15.59 9.63
CA GLN A 664 -19.43 -17.00 9.27
C GLN A 664 -20.35 -17.37 8.11
N THR A 665 -19.80 -18.06 7.10
CA THR A 665 -20.54 -18.73 6.02
C THR A 665 -20.22 -20.22 6.01
N ILE A 666 -21.14 -21.03 5.43
CA ILE A 666 -21.00 -22.48 5.38
C ILE A 666 -21.16 -22.94 3.93
N GLU A 667 -20.29 -23.85 3.49
CA GLU A 667 -20.40 -24.58 2.24
C GLU A 667 -20.61 -26.07 2.52
N THR A 668 -21.84 -26.54 2.36
CA THR A 668 -22.24 -27.89 2.79
C THR A 668 -21.73 -29.01 1.90
N VAL A 669 -21.45 -28.74 0.62
CA VAL A 669 -20.97 -29.76 -0.33
C VAL A 669 -19.53 -30.16 -0.04
N THR A 670 -18.69 -29.18 0.31
CA THR A 670 -17.26 -29.34 0.55
C THR A 670 -16.92 -29.50 2.04
N HIS A 671 -17.91 -29.37 2.93
CA HIS A 671 -17.75 -29.32 4.38
C HIS A 671 -16.80 -28.20 4.83
N ASN A 672 -16.87 -27.05 4.17
CA ASN A 672 -16.04 -25.89 4.50
C ASN A 672 -16.84 -24.84 5.28
N ILE A 673 -16.18 -24.20 6.24
CA ILE A 673 -16.68 -23.01 6.94
C ILE A 673 -15.66 -21.90 6.76
N PHE A 674 -16.12 -20.72 6.35
CA PHE A 674 -15.30 -19.53 6.27
C PHE A 674 -15.74 -18.57 7.36
N SER A 675 -14.80 -18.01 8.11
CA SER A 675 -15.14 -17.17 9.26
C SER A 675 -14.07 -16.14 9.61
N GLY A 676 -14.52 -15.06 10.24
CA GLY A 676 -13.65 -14.20 11.06
C GLY A 676 -13.20 -14.92 12.34
N ASN A 677 -12.32 -14.28 13.10
CA ASN A 677 -11.78 -14.80 14.34
C ASN A 677 -11.73 -13.70 15.44
N PRO A 678 -12.73 -13.66 16.34
CA PRO A 678 -12.76 -12.68 17.44
C PRO A 678 -11.67 -12.89 18.50
N ASP A 679 -11.00 -14.04 18.50
CA ASP A 679 -9.91 -14.37 19.44
C ASP A 679 -8.53 -13.90 18.95
N LEU A 680 -8.46 -13.27 17.76
CA LEU A 680 -7.21 -12.74 17.23
C LEU A 680 -6.57 -11.72 18.18
N LYS A 681 -5.29 -11.94 18.45
CA LYS A 681 -4.47 -11.04 19.25
C LYS A 681 -3.71 -10.06 18.35
N PRO A 682 -3.45 -8.83 18.81
CA PRO A 682 -2.54 -7.91 18.13
C PRO A 682 -1.13 -8.50 17.98
N ASN A 683 -0.50 -8.28 16.82
CA ASN A 683 0.89 -8.59 16.57
C ASN A 683 1.78 -7.58 17.31
N ARG A 684 2.71 -8.04 18.14
CA ARG A 684 3.60 -7.18 18.93
C ARG A 684 5.05 -7.47 18.62
N SER A 685 5.91 -6.45 18.55
CA SER A 685 7.33 -6.66 18.23
C SER A 685 8.24 -5.83 19.11
N THR A 686 9.23 -6.49 19.68
CA THR A 686 10.41 -5.87 20.28
C THR A 686 11.47 -5.68 19.20
N ASN A 687 11.97 -4.45 19.05
CA ASN A 687 12.93 -4.11 18.00
C ASN A 687 14.17 -3.43 18.56
N TYR A 688 15.32 -3.76 17.96
CA TYR A 688 16.61 -3.15 18.21
C TYR A 688 17.20 -2.70 16.88
N ASP A 689 17.73 -1.48 16.84
CA ASP A 689 18.34 -0.91 15.65
C ASP A 689 19.63 -0.17 15.97
N ALA A 690 20.58 -0.20 15.03
CA ALA A 690 21.80 0.58 15.06
C ALA A 690 22.11 1.15 13.66
N SER A 691 22.62 2.38 13.57
CA SER A 691 22.99 3.05 12.31
C SER A 691 24.23 3.91 12.52
N LEU A 692 25.35 3.57 11.87
CA LEU A 692 26.55 4.42 11.81
C LEU A 692 26.47 5.28 10.56
N GLU A 693 26.61 6.60 10.72
CA GLU A 693 26.31 7.60 9.69
C GLU A 693 27.49 8.57 9.54
N TYR A 694 27.96 8.76 8.31
CA TYR A 694 28.97 9.75 7.92
C TYR A 694 28.39 10.73 6.90
N TYR A 695 28.46 12.02 7.23
CA TYR A 695 27.93 13.12 6.44
C TYR A 695 29.05 13.95 5.81
N PHE A 696 28.93 14.25 4.52
CA PHE A 696 29.95 14.98 3.77
C PHE A 696 29.34 15.85 2.68
N GLY A 697 30.11 16.84 2.21
CA GLY A 697 29.66 17.75 1.14
C GLY A 697 28.32 18.41 1.45
N ARG A 698 27.57 18.73 0.40
CA ARG A 698 26.20 19.25 0.49
C ARG A 698 25.21 18.12 0.18
N GLY A 699 24.60 17.55 1.23
CA GLY A 699 23.67 16.43 1.13
C GLY A 699 24.28 15.05 0.87
N GLY A 700 25.59 14.87 1.07
CA GLY A 700 26.25 13.57 0.94
C GLY A 700 26.19 12.76 2.24
N ILE A 701 25.96 11.46 2.13
CA ILE A 701 25.89 10.52 3.25
C ILE A 701 26.45 9.15 2.88
N VAL A 702 27.13 8.50 3.83
CA VAL A 702 27.34 7.05 3.87
C VAL A 702 26.79 6.54 5.19
N SER A 703 25.97 5.49 5.19
CA SER A 703 25.45 4.87 6.40
C SER A 703 25.47 3.35 6.32
N LEU A 704 25.77 2.72 7.45
CA LEU A 704 25.67 1.28 7.66
C LEU A 704 24.80 1.02 8.89
N GLY A 705 23.73 0.25 8.71
CA GLY A 705 22.78 -0.08 9.76
C GLY A 705 22.61 -1.59 9.95
N ALA A 706 22.15 -1.96 11.13
CA ALA A 706 21.77 -3.31 11.51
C ALA A 706 20.47 -3.26 12.32
N PHE A 707 19.63 -4.28 12.18
CA PHE A 707 18.38 -4.38 12.92
C PHE A 707 18.06 -5.81 13.34
N LEU A 708 17.32 -5.93 14.43
CA LEU A 708 16.72 -7.15 14.95
C LEU A 708 15.27 -6.83 15.37
N LYS A 709 14.31 -7.51 14.75
CA LYS A 709 12.88 -7.43 15.12
C LYS A 709 12.37 -8.79 15.54
N LYS A 710 11.56 -8.83 16.59
CA LYS A 710 10.98 -10.05 17.16
C LYS A 710 9.46 -9.94 17.25
N PRO A 711 8.74 -10.03 16.12
CA PRO A 711 7.29 -10.03 16.12
C PRO A 711 6.73 -11.29 16.77
N ASP A 712 5.58 -11.18 17.42
CA ASP A 712 4.82 -12.27 18.02
C ASP A 712 3.34 -12.07 17.73
N GLY A 713 2.68 -13.14 17.27
CA GLY A 713 1.30 -13.10 16.81
C GLY A 713 1.13 -12.67 15.35
N TYR A 714 2.08 -13.02 14.47
CA TYR A 714 1.89 -12.84 13.01
C TYR A 714 0.63 -13.57 12.55
N MET A 715 -0.16 -12.96 11.66
CA MET A 715 -1.44 -13.55 11.24
C MET A 715 -1.25 -14.42 10.00
N TYR A 716 -1.87 -15.59 10.00
CA TYR A 716 -1.87 -16.48 8.86
C TYR A 716 -3.24 -17.15 8.71
N TYR A 717 -3.61 -17.46 7.47
CA TYR A 717 -4.88 -18.10 7.13
C TYR A 717 -4.69 -19.60 6.99
N THR A 718 -5.55 -20.40 7.64
CA THR A 718 -5.48 -21.86 7.57
C THR A 718 -6.85 -22.48 7.84
N PRO A 719 -7.15 -23.68 7.33
CA PRO A 719 -8.20 -24.53 7.88
C PRO A 719 -7.75 -25.21 9.18
N GLU A 720 -8.69 -25.49 10.07
CA GLU A 720 -8.59 -26.55 11.10
C GLU A 720 -9.88 -27.36 11.11
N ASP A 721 -9.78 -28.62 11.51
CA ASP A 721 -10.92 -29.53 11.58
C ASP A 721 -11.74 -29.30 12.84
N GLU A 722 -13.05 -29.08 12.67
CA GLU A 722 -14.03 -29.03 13.75
C GLU A 722 -15.11 -30.10 13.51
N VAL A 723 -15.60 -30.73 14.58
CA VAL A 723 -16.67 -31.74 14.47
C VAL A 723 -18.02 -31.08 14.72
N ILE A 724 -18.88 -31.07 13.70
CA ILE A 724 -20.23 -30.51 13.75
C ILE A 724 -21.22 -31.61 13.42
N ASN A 725 -22.16 -31.85 14.33
CA ASN A 725 -23.16 -32.93 14.22
C ASN A 725 -22.57 -34.32 13.92
N GLY A 726 -21.32 -34.57 14.32
CA GLY A 726 -20.63 -35.85 14.12
C GLY A 726 -19.85 -35.97 12.80
N GLU A 727 -19.85 -34.93 11.96
CA GLU A 727 -19.06 -34.86 10.73
C GLU A 727 -17.88 -33.89 10.90
N THR A 728 -16.79 -34.12 10.17
CA THR A 728 -15.61 -33.25 10.17
C THR A 728 -15.79 -32.13 9.16
N TRP A 729 -15.60 -30.89 9.61
CA TRP A 729 -15.68 -29.67 8.81
C TRP A 729 -14.34 -28.93 8.85
N HIS A 730 -13.95 -28.35 7.72
CA HIS A 730 -12.73 -27.54 7.62
C HIS A 730 -13.07 -26.06 7.86
N VAL A 731 -12.61 -25.51 8.99
CA VAL A 731 -12.87 -24.12 9.40
C VAL A 731 -11.71 -23.22 9.05
N PHE A 732 -11.88 -22.47 7.98
CA PHE A 732 -10.93 -21.49 7.47
C PHE A 732 -11.12 -20.15 8.18
N LYS A 733 -10.07 -19.72 8.88
CA LYS A 733 -10.01 -18.42 9.58
C LYS A 733 -8.55 -17.98 9.78
N ASN A 734 -8.36 -16.68 9.99
CA ASN A 734 -7.05 -16.14 10.37
C ASN A 734 -6.70 -16.54 11.80
N ARG A 735 -5.42 -16.87 12.05
CA ARG A 735 -4.87 -17.28 13.36
C ARG A 735 -3.55 -16.59 13.63
N ASN A 736 -3.15 -16.53 14.91
CA ASN A 736 -1.85 -16.02 15.31
C ASN A 736 -0.79 -17.14 15.29
N ALA A 737 0.28 -16.95 14.54
CA ALA A 737 1.49 -17.76 14.59
C ALA A 737 2.29 -17.46 15.87
N GLY A 738 3.29 -18.30 16.16
CA GLY A 738 4.24 -18.08 17.24
C GLY A 738 5.25 -16.95 16.94
N PRO A 739 6.25 -16.77 17.82
CA PRO A 739 7.28 -15.75 17.66
C PRO A 739 8.06 -15.88 16.34
N GLY A 740 8.34 -14.75 15.70
CA GLY A 740 9.21 -14.63 14.55
C GLY A 740 10.49 -13.84 14.86
N GLU A 741 11.43 -13.84 13.92
CA GLU A 741 12.69 -13.12 14.03
C GLU A 741 13.17 -12.62 12.66
N PHE A 742 13.38 -11.31 12.56
CA PHE A 742 13.91 -10.64 11.38
C PHE A 742 15.22 -9.95 11.75
N GLN A 743 16.30 -10.32 11.08
CA GLN A 743 17.63 -9.76 11.26
C GLN A 743 18.19 -9.31 9.93
N GLY A 744 18.79 -8.13 9.87
CA GLY A 744 19.36 -7.65 8.62
C GLY A 744 20.32 -6.49 8.77
N TYR A 745 20.99 -6.21 7.65
CA TYR A 745 21.95 -5.14 7.49
C TYR A 745 21.55 -4.24 6.32
N GLU A 746 21.73 -2.95 6.49
CA GLU A 746 21.38 -1.93 5.50
C GLU A 746 22.61 -1.06 5.21
N ALA A 747 22.94 -0.84 3.95
CA ALA A 747 23.97 0.10 3.55
C ALA A 747 23.38 1.14 2.60
N ASN A 748 23.78 2.39 2.75
CA ASN A 748 23.36 3.48 1.89
C ASN A 748 24.52 4.45 1.67
N ALA A 749 24.71 4.89 0.44
CA ALA A 749 25.66 5.92 0.07
C ALA A 749 25.02 6.82 -0.98
N SER A 750 25.06 8.13 -0.78
CA SER A 750 24.62 9.09 -1.79
C SER A 750 25.39 10.40 -1.70
N GLY A 751 25.49 11.11 -2.83
CA GLY A 751 26.15 12.42 -2.86
C GLY A 751 26.53 12.86 -4.26
N PHE A 752 27.19 14.01 -4.35
CA PHE A 752 27.78 14.54 -5.59
C PHE A 752 29.30 14.42 -5.57
N PHE A 753 29.91 14.29 -6.75
CA PHE A 753 31.35 14.20 -6.93
C PHE A 753 32.01 15.59 -6.94
N ASP A 754 31.76 16.38 -5.88
CA ASP A 754 32.22 17.77 -5.76
C ASP A 754 33.75 17.94 -5.85
N PHE A 755 34.49 16.85 -5.63
CA PHE A 755 35.94 16.79 -5.76
C PHE A 755 36.43 16.79 -7.22
N LEU A 756 35.58 16.49 -8.20
CA LEU A 756 35.96 16.47 -9.61
C LEU A 756 35.93 17.88 -10.23
N PRO A 757 36.86 18.23 -11.14
CA PRO A 757 36.93 19.56 -11.71
C PRO A 757 35.86 19.83 -12.79
N GLY A 758 35.56 21.11 -13.02
CA GLY A 758 34.75 21.56 -14.15
C GLY A 758 33.31 21.02 -14.14
N LYS A 759 32.87 20.47 -15.27
CA LYS A 759 31.50 19.92 -15.43
C LYS A 759 31.30 18.61 -14.66
N TRP A 760 32.38 17.90 -14.32
CA TRP A 760 32.31 16.59 -13.67
C TRP A 760 31.78 16.64 -12.23
N ARG A 761 31.89 17.79 -11.55
CA ARG A 761 31.33 18.03 -10.21
C ARG A 761 29.80 17.94 -10.14
N ASN A 762 29.13 18.05 -11.29
CA ASN A 762 27.68 18.01 -11.37
C ASN A 762 27.15 16.57 -11.46
N PHE A 763 28.02 15.58 -11.58
CA PHE A 763 27.65 14.18 -11.42
C PHE A 763 27.51 13.83 -9.94
N GLY A 764 26.57 12.95 -9.64
CA GLY A 764 26.42 12.30 -8.38
C GLY A 764 25.89 10.88 -8.56
N ALA A 765 25.89 10.14 -7.46
CA ALA A 765 25.46 8.77 -7.43
C ALA A 765 24.78 8.46 -6.10
N SER A 766 23.86 7.50 -6.14
CA SER A 766 23.30 6.87 -4.95
C SER A 766 23.32 5.36 -5.10
N ALA A 767 23.63 4.67 -4.01
CA ALA A 767 23.55 3.22 -3.91
C ALA A 767 22.95 2.87 -2.55
N ASN A 768 21.97 1.98 -2.53
CA ASN A 768 21.51 1.36 -1.30
C ASN A 768 21.42 -0.16 -1.47
N PHE A 769 21.59 -0.85 -0.36
CA PHE A 769 21.61 -2.30 -0.27
C PHE A 769 20.96 -2.72 1.05
N THR A 770 20.16 -3.77 1.02
CA THR A 770 19.56 -4.39 2.19
C THR A 770 19.78 -5.89 2.10
N TYR A 771 20.24 -6.50 3.19
CA TYR A 771 20.43 -7.94 3.31
C TYR A 771 19.71 -8.46 4.54
N MET A 772 18.87 -9.47 4.33
CA MET A 772 18.12 -10.18 5.36
C MET A 772 18.92 -11.43 5.76
N ALA A 773 19.56 -11.39 6.92
CA ALA A 773 20.29 -12.52 7.48
C ALA A 773 19.34 -13.60 8.02
N LYS A 774 18.20 -13.17 8.58
CA LYS A 774 17.12 -14.04 9.07
C LYS A 774 15.77 -13.37 8.88
N TYR A 775 14.75 -14.15 8.55
CA TYR A 775 13.38 -13.68 8.31
C TYR A 775 12.42 -14.84 8.53
N GLU A 776 12.30 -15.31 9.77
CA GLU A 776 11.55 -16.52 10.11
C GLU A 776 10.29 -16.20 10.94
N ILE A 777 9.23 -16.97 10.75
CA ILE A 777 7.99 -16.95 11.55
C ILE A 777 7.69 -18.38 12.01
N ALA A 778 7.41 -18.58 13.30
CA ALA A 778 7.08 -19.88 13.85
C ALA A 778 5.61 -20.29 13.55
N TYR A 779 5.34 -20.70 12.31
CA TYR A 779 4.09 -21.36 11.94
C TYR A 779 3.97 -22.74 12.60
N PRO A 780 2.76 -23.23 12.88
CA PRO A 780 2.55 -24.48 13.63
C PRO A 780 2.65 -25.73 12.74
N PHE A 781 3.75 -25.86 11.99
CA PHE A 781 4.01 -27.05 11.16
C PHE A 781 4.40 -28.27 12.01
N GLU A 782 3.99 -29.45 11.57
CA GLU A 782 4.23 -30.74 12.26
C GLU A 782 4.94 -31.77 11.37
N GLY A 783 5.56 -32.79 11.99
CA GLY A 783 6.21 -33.89 11.27
C GLY A 783 7.20 -33.44 10.19
N ASP A 784 7.08 -34.04 9.00
CA ASP A 784 7.96 -33.80 7.85
C ASP A 784 7.80 -32.39 7.25
N GLN A 785 6.71 -31.68 7.53
CA GLN A 785 6.54 -30.29 7.06
C GLN A 785 7.65 -29.39 7.60
N LYS A 786 8.19 -29.69 8.78
CA LYS A 786 9.31 -28.97 9.40
C LYS A 786 10.63 -29.09 8.62
N LEU A 787 10.75 -30.11 7.78
CA LEU A 787 11.95 -30.39 6.98
C LEU A 787 11.93 -29.69 5.62
N ILE A 788 10.79 -29.09 5.24
CA ILE A 788 10.66 -28.38 3.96
C ILE A 788 11.56 -27.15 3.98
N PRO A 789 12.48 -27.00 2.99
CA PRO A 789 13.33 -25.84 2.88
C PRO A 789 12.54 -24.53 2.86
N GLY A 790 13.01 -23.55 3.64
CA GLY A 790 12.40 -22.23 3.73
C GLY A 790 10.97 -22.23 4.29
N VAL A 791 10.47 -23.31 4.91
CA VAL A 791 9.05 -23.38 5.35
C VAL A 791 8.67 -22.29 6.35
N TYR A 792 9.62 -21.89 7.20
CA TYR A 792 9.48 -20.80 8.16
C TYR A 792 9.84 -19.42 7.61
N ASP A 793 10.37 -19.33 6.38
CA ASP A 793 10.69 -18.05 5.76
C ASP A 793 9.42 -17.19 5.67
N ALA A 794 9.50 -15.97 6.18
CA ALA A 794 8.46 -14.98 6.09
C ALA A 794 8.15 -14.63 4.63
N ASP A 795 6.88 -14.41 4.37
CA ASP A 795 6.40 -13.92 3.09
C ASP A 795 6.80 -12.45 2.85
N SER A 796 6.71 -12.02 1.59
CA SER A 796 7.10 -10.69 1.10
C SER A 796 8.58 -10.27 1.31
N THR A 797 9.40 -11.13 1.93
CA THR A 797 10.77 -10.79 2.32
C THR A 797 11.79 -11.35 1.32
N SER A 798 12.48 -10.46 0.61
CA SER A 798 13.63 -10.81 -0.24
C SER A 798 14.91 -10.91 0.59
N ARG A 799 15.76 -11.91 0.31
CA ARG A 799 17.06 -12.05 0.98
C ARG A 799 17.99 -10.85 0.78
N TYR A 800 17.97 -10.23 -0.40
CA TYR A 800 18.66 -8.97 -0.63
C TYR A 800 17.96 -8.11 -1.68
N THR A 801 18.11 -6.80 -1.53
CA THR A 801 17.63 -5.79 -2.49
C THR A 801 18.68 -4.71 -2.64
N TYR A 802 18.78 -4.11 -3.83
CA TYR A 802 19.66 -2.98 -4.04
C TYR A 802 19.18 -2.06 -5.13
N ASN A 803 19.46 -0.77 -4.94
CA ASN A 803 19.13 0.27 -5.90
C ASN A 803 20.37 1.10 -6.17
N LEU A 804 20.66 1.34 -7.44
CA LEU A 804 21.80 2.12 -7.92
C LEU A 804 21.27 3.24 -8.79
N ALA A 805 21.77 4.47 -8.61
CA ALA A 805 21.45 5.55 -9.52
C ALA A 805 22.66 6.44 -9.79
N LEU A 806 22.74 6.91 -11.03
CA LEU A 806 23.66 7.95 -11.46
C LEU A 806 22.85 9.15 -11.92
N TYR A 807 23.27 10.34 -11.52
CA TYR A 807 22.60 11.57 -11.91
C TYR A 807 23.59 12.68 -12.24
N TYR A 808 23.19 13.55 -13.15
CA TYR A 808 23.87 14.79 -13.50
C TYR A 808 22.88 15.93 -13.28
N ASP A 809 23.26 16.98 -12.55
CA ASP A 809 22.32 18.04 -12.17
C ASP A 809 22.93 19.45 -12.32
N THR A 810 22.24 20.31 -13.04
CA THR A 810 22.53 21.74 -13.22
C THR A 810 21.22 22.52 -13.26
N PRO A 811 21.25 23.86 -13.07
CA PRO A 811 20.02 24.66 -13.11
C PRO A 811 19.21 24.59 -14.42
N GLN A 812 19.84 24.22 -15.54
CA GLN A 812 19.20 24.17 -16.87
C GLN A 812 19.00 22.74 -17.39
N PHE A 813 19.72 21.76 -16.85
CA PHE A 813 19.73 20.40 -17.37
C PHE A 813 19.96 19.41 -16.23
N SER A 814 19.13 18.36 -16.17
CA SER A 814 19.34 17.24 -15.26
C SER A 814 19.03 15.92 -15.96
N ALA A 815 19.82 14.89 -15.68
CA ALA A 815 19.61 13.53 -16.18
C ALA A 815 19.82 12.52 -15.06
N ARG A 816 19.07 11.43 -15.07
CA ARG A 816 19.16 10.36 -14.08
C ARG A 816 18.92 9.00 -14.73
N VAL A 817 19.67 8.00 -14.31
CA VAL A 817 19.43 6.59 -14.60
C VAL A 817 19.43 5.85 -13.27
N ALA A 818 18.43 4.99 -13.05
CA ALA A 818 18.25 4.22 -11.84
C ALA A 818 18.02 2.74 -12.18
N TYR A 819 18.74 1.85 -11.49
CA TYR A 819 18.61 0.41 -11.59
C TYR A 819 18.20 -0.15 -10.23
N ASN A 820 17.11 -0.89 -10.20
CA ASN A 820 16.53 -1.47 -9.00
C ASN A 820 16.53 -3.00 -9.14
N TYR A 821 17.01 -3.71 -8.14
CA TYR A 821 17.03 -5.17 -8.08
C TYR A 821 16.39 -5.66 -6.78
N ARG A 822 15.48 -6.61 -6.90
CA ARG A 822 14.87 -7.33 -5.78
C ARG A 822 15.08 -8.83 -5.99
N ALA A 823 15.75 -9.48 -5.03
CA ALA A 823 15.90 -10.93 -5.07
C ALA A 823 14.55 -11.63 -4.91
N ARG A 824 14.50 -12.90 -5.36
CA ARG A 824 13.37 -13.80 -5.18
C ARG A 824 12.85 -13.79 -3.74
N TYR A 825 11.53 -13.88 -3.58
CA TYR A 825 10.85 -13.88 -2.29
C TYR A 825 9.58 -14.74 -2.32
N LYS A 826 9.18 -15.25 -1.15
CA LYS A 826 7.94 -15.99 -0.96
C LYS A 826 6.76 -15.04 -0.99
N VAL A 827 5.70 -15.35 -1.74
CA VAL A 827 4.50 -14.48 -1.86
C VAL A 827 3.59 -14.67 -0.65
N PHE A 828 3.31 -15.91 -0.28
CA PHE A 828 2.59 -16.28 0.95
C PHE A 828 3.00 -17.70 1.38
N VAL A 829 2.64 -18.10 2.61
CA VAL A 829 2.84 -19.47 3.10
C VAL A 829 1.56 -20.28 2.94
N TRP A 830 1.62 -21.36 2.16
CA TRP A 830 0.49 -22.26 1.97
C TRP A 830 0.51 -23.35 3.04
N GLN A 831 -0.37 -23.27 4.04
CA GLN A 831 -0.27 -24.14 5.23
C GLN A 831 -0.53 -25.62 4.96
N GLU A 832 -1.39 -25.93 3.99
CA GLU A 832 -1.80 -27.31 3.69
C GLU A 832 -0.74 -28.06 2.85
N TYR A 833 -0.09 -27.37 1.91
CA TYR A 833 0.98 -27.90 1.05
C TYR A 833 2.21 -26.96 1.04
N PRO A 834 2.91 -26.80 2.19
CA PRO A 834 3.96 -25.80 2.38
C PRO A 834 5.10 -25.86 1.35
N GLU A 835 5.42 -27.05 0.83
CA GLU A 835 6.43 -27.27 -0.21
C GLU A 835 6.08 -26.58 -1.54
N TYR A 836 4.80 -26.31 -1.77
CA TYR A 836 4.29 -25.54 -2.90
C TYR A 836 3.92 -24.10 -2.50
N SER A 837 4.49 -23.52 -1.45
CA SER A 837 4.32 -22.07 -1.23
C SER A 837 4.86 -21.28 -2.43
N PRO A 838 4.17 -20.26 -2.96
CA PRO A 838 4.59 -19.56 -4.17
C PRO A 838 5.73 -18.57 -3.89
N TYR A 839 6.60 -18.40 -4.89
CA TYR A 839 7.72 -17.47 -4.88
C TYR A 839 7.74 -16.65 -6.16
N ASN A 840 7.83 -15.33 -5.99
CA ASN A 840 8.11 -14.41 -7.09
C ASN A 840 9.63 -14.41 -7.35
N ASP A 841 10.05 -14.65 -8.59
CA ASP A 841 11.47 -14.70 -8.94
C ASP A 841 12.15 -13.33 -8.84
N ALA A 842 13.47 -13.29 -8.97
CA ALA A 842 14.19 -12.04 -8.91
C ALA A 842 13.76 -11.09 -10.04
N THR A 843 13.56 -9.81 -9.70
CA THR A 843 13.15 -8.77 -10.66
C THR A 843 14.21 -7.68 -10.75
N SER A 844 14.42 -7.16 -11.96
CA SER A 844 15.29 -6.03 -12.24
C SER A 844 14.56 -4.95 -13.03
N ARG A 845 14.81 -3.68 -12.72
CA ARG A 845 14.16 -2.56 -13.42
C ARG A 845 15.15 -1.43 -13.65
N LEU A 846 15.24 -0.98 -14.90
CA LEU A 846 16.01 0.21 -15.30
C LEU A 846 15.05 1.33 -15.67
N ASP A 847 15.20 2.48 -15.03
CA ASP A 847 14.45 3.70 -15.27
C ASP A 847 15.41 4.84 -15.63
N ALA A 848 14.97 5.75 -16.49
CA ALA A 848 15.79 6.90 -16.89
C ALA A 848 14.94 8.16 -17.10
N ALA A 849 15.53 9.32 -16.85
CA ALA A 849 14.90 10.61 -17.05
C ALA A 849 15.89 11.67 -17.54
N VAL A 850 15.45 12.53 -18.44
CA VAL A 850 16.17 13.72 -18.90
C VAL A 850 15.23 14.91 -18.79
N ASN A 851 15.69 15.96 -18.12
CA ASN A 851 14.94 17.19 -17.90
C ASN A 851 15.74 18.39 -18.41
N TRP A 852 15.07 19.29 -19.11
CA TRP A 852 15.62 20.53 -19.64
C TRP A 852 14.77 21.73 -19.21
N THR A 853 15.42 22.73 -18.62
CA THR A 853 14.80 23.94 -18.08
C THR A 853 15.24 25.14 -18.91
N PRO A 854 14.61 25.39 -20.09
CA PRO A 854 15.02 26.45 -21.02
C PRO A 854 14.93 27.85 -20.41
N ILE A 855 13.93 28.06 -19.55
CA ILE A 855 13.72 29.27 -18.75
C ILE A 855 13.42 28.86 -17.31
N LYS A 856 13.66 29.76 -16.34
CA LYS A 856 13.54 29.44 -14.90
C LYS A 856 12.15 28.93 -14.51
N GLN A 857 11.12 29.29 -15.26
CA GLN A 857 9.72 28.98 -14.99
C GLN A 857 9.19 27.75 -15.72
N LEU A 858 9.96 27.10 -16.61
CA LEU A 858 9.49 25.98 -17.43
C LEU A 858 10.53 24.86 -17.46
N THR A 859 10.12 23.65 -17.12
CA THR A 859 10.91 22.42 -17.28
C THR A 859 10.18 21.45 -18.18
N LEU A 860 10.88 20.90 -19.16
CA LEU A 860 10.43 19.84 -20.06
C LEU A 860 11.17 18.56 -19.73
N SER A 861 10.47 17.43 -19.73
CA SER A 861 11.07 16.14 -19.37
C SER A 861 10.67 15.03 -20.33
N LEU A 862 11.62 14.12 -20.55
CA LEU A 862 11.42 12.82 -21.18
C LEU A 862 11.87 11.75 -20.18
N GLU A 863 10.97 10.85 -19.86
CA GLU A 863 11.14 9.86 -18.81
C GLU A 863 10.79 8.47 -19.36
N GLY A 864 11.46 7.42 -18.90
CA GLY A 864 11.21 6.05 -19.32
C GLY A 864 11.34 5.09 -18.15
N SER A 865 10.41 4.15 -18.04
CA SER A 865 10.37 3.17 -16.96
C SER A 865 10.29 1.74 -17.47
N ASN A 866 10.88 0.80 -16.72
CA ASN A 866 11.05 -0.60 -17.12
C ASN A 866 11.69 -0.74 -18.52
N LEU A 867 12.82 -0.06 -18.73
CA LEU A 867 13.52 -0.05 -20.02
C LEU A 867 14.07 -1.44 -20.42
N LEU A 868 14.28 -2.32 -19.44
CA LEU A 868 14.71 -3.71 -19.65
C LEU A 868 13.58 -4.64 -20.12
N LYS A 869 12.31 -4.23 -19.97
CA LYS A 869 11.13 -5.07 -20.22
C LYS A 869 11.16 -6.36 -19.39
N GLU A 870 11.53 -6.25 -18.13
CA GLU A 870 11.51 -7.41 -17.23
C GLU A 870 10.06 -7.76 -16.90
N ASN A 871 9.72 -9.05 -16.98
CA ASN A 871 8.42 -9.59 -16.62
C ASN A 871 8.44 -10.12 -15.18
N ASN A 872 7.26 -10.21 -14.58
CA ASN A 872 7.10 -10.81 -13.26
C ASN A 872 6.84 -12.31 -13.41
N ASN A 873 7.79 -13.17 -13.00
CA ASN A 873 7.66 -14.62 -13.06
C ASN A 873 7.45 -15.21 -11.65
N VAL A 874 6.53 -16.14 -11.51
CA VAL A 874 6.19 -16.76 -10.22
C VAL A 874 6.26 -18.28 -10.34
N TYR A 875 6.75 -18.95 -9.30
CA TYR A 875 6.89 -20.40 -9.23
C TYR A 875 6.35 -20.94 -7.91
N TRP A 876 5.75 -22.12 -7.95
CA TRP A 876 5.43 -22.92 -6.77
C TRP A 876 6.71 -23.58 -6.23
N GLY A 877 6.92 -23.43 -4.92
CA GLY A 877 8.02 -24.04 -4.16
C GLY A 877 9.37 -23.34 -4.27
N GLU A 878 10.17 -23.42 -3.20
CA GLU A 878 11.46 -22.70 -3.09
C GLU A 878 12.44 -23.07 -4.21
N ASN A 879 12.39 -24.30 -4.73
CA ASN A 879 13.32 -24.75 -5.78
C ASN A 879 12.74 -24.66 -7.21
N ARG A 880 11.70 -23.83 -7.42
CA ARG A 880 10.98 -23.70 -8.71
C ARG A 880 10.40 -25.05 -9.15
N ILE A 881 9.68 -25.72 -8.24
CA ILE A 881 9.11 -27.05 -8.46
C ILE A 881 8.19 -27.04 -9.68
N LEU A 882 7.31 -26.04 -9.74
CA LEU A 882 6.39 -25.85 -10.85
C LEU A 882 6.26 -24.36 -11.20
N PRO A 883 6.27 -23.98 -12.48
CA PRO A 883 5.92 -22.64 -12.91
C PRO A 883 4.49 -22.30 -12.48
N LEU A 884 4.32 -21.23 -11.71
CA LEU A 884 3.00 -20.67 -11.45
C LEU A 884 2.60 -19.90 -12.70
N GLY A 885 3.41 -18.95 -13.14
CA GLY A 885 3.04 -18.08 -14.25
C GLY A 885 3.99 -16.92 -14.52
N ALA A 886 3.63 -16.14 -15.54
CA ALA A 886 4.30 -14.90 -15.91
C ALA A 886 3.26 -13.80 -16.15
N ARG A 887 3.56 -12.57 -15.73
CA ARG A 887 2.78 -11.37 -16.00
C ARG A 887 3.65 -10.34 -16.71
N VAL A 888 3.21 -9.89 -17.88
CA VAL A 888 3.92 -8.95 -18.75
C VAL A 888 3.73 -7.54 -18.23
N GLN A 889 4.84 -6.88 -17.86
CA GLN A 889 4.82 -5.51 -17.40
C GLN A 889 5.14 -4.56 -18.55
N ALA A 890 4.37 -3.47 -18.66
CA ALA A 890 4.61 -2.46 -19.67
C ALA A 890 5.95 -1.74 -19.45
N ARG A 891 6.66 -1.47 -20.54
CA ARG A 891 7.64 -0.38 -20.58
C ARG A 891 6.88 0.91 -20.86
N THR A 892 7.15 1.95 -20.09
CA THR A 892 6.49 3.24 -20.27
C THR A 892 7.47 4.31 -20.75
N LEU A 893 6.96 5.22 -21.58
CA LEU A 893 7.62 6.47 -21.95
C LEU A 893 6.71 7.62 -21.55
N GLN A 894 7.27 8.65 -20.93
CA GLN A 894 6.52 9.79 -20.41
C GLN A 894 7.12 11.09 -20.93
N VAL A 895 6.24 11.99 -21.36
CA VAL A 895 6.59 13.37 -21.71
C VAL A 895 5.88 14.29 -20.72
N SER A 896 6.62 15.22 -20.11
CA SER A 896 6.08 16.14 -19.12
C SER A 896 6.53 17.58 -19.32
N ALA A 897 5.67 18.52 -18.94
CA ALA A 897 5.99 19.94 -18.84
C ALA A 897 5.54 20.45 -17.45
N ARG A 898 6.42 21.18 -16.78
CA ARG A 898 6.17 21.76 -15.46
C ARG A 898 6.46 23.24 -15.47
N PHE A 899 5.57 24.03 -14.88
CA PHE A 899 5.77 25.45 -14.71
C PHE A 899 5.73 25.87 -13.25
N ARG A 900 6.45 26.95 -12.94
CA ARG A 900 6.50 27.55 -11.60
C ARG A 900 6.77 29.06 -11.71
N TYR A 901 5.97 29.85 -11.00
CA TYR A 901 6.08 31.30 -10.84
C TYR A 901 6.16 31.65 -9.37
#